data_AF-A0A9D2BM33-F1
#
_entry.id   AF-A0A9D2BM33-F1
#
_cell.length_a   1.000
_cell.length_b   1.000
_cell.length_c   1.000
_cell.angle_alpha   90.00
_cell.angle_beta   90.00
_cell.angle_gamma   90.00
#
_symmetry.space_group_name_H-M   'P 1'
#
loop_
_entity.id
_entity.type
_entity.pdbx_description
1 polymer ?
#
loop_
_entity_poly.entity_id
_entity_poly.type
_entity_poly.pdbx_seq_one_letter_code
_entity_poly.pdbx_strand_id
1 'polypeptide(L)'
;MPINPLNSGQEEAVTSRGCSILVSAPAGSGKTKILVNRIMALIEEDGYNVDQLLVLTFTNAAALEMKQRLQVSLDQRLQENISDSLKQHLLKQKQLLPKAYITNFHGFCSTLLKQYGYLIDLNSNFDITSDPTLIKHQILDQCIAKWVNDDQFIDFVNTYFPDYYFGKFKNAIFKFENLSNTIYNFDQYIDDIKTNIYDHIINNNEDSINTWPITRPIISLLKKQAIMGINKVYELANFADSHNLGFYSQNPFDSNSKKGSMPTPFDAHLKYFYDVIKAIESNNLTEIIRASNAKLIKSYDSRGLFNEDNEEYKAKYNSLKTNVIKFYRDKFNDLVYDDFEEFKKVLTTSIKPLEQLVFYQKEFKKAYQEYKQTNNLLDFNDLEANALKILEPQYGIVDLLYHQLKEIMIDEYQDTNQIQETLIDKIADYKEPKINRFMVGDMKQSIYRFREADPEIFNQKYLTFNQIPNTKRIDLRYNYRSNKIVLDSVNYIFNQIMDQDIGGLDYYLDDSAKLNYDFLRKEGAKEVDEREEVTAKASKRYDNETRFTSEVLLSYQTGTTNNDAELEAKMVAKKIQDMIGNLQLDNFDKTTRPANYRDIVVLMRNTRSFIAFKKIFNRYHISSHIVLSQGFLQEPEIISMIHVLKAFNNHLDDIAFTSLLTGNYLISNFDENLIAKIKTDESLSMYDNLINYINEQKDNYEI
;
A
#
# COMPACT_ATOMS: atom_id res chain seq x y z
N MET A 1 -23.39 28.49 -3.10
CA MET A 1 -22.37 28.91 -4.09
C MET A 1 -22.63 28.11 -5.35
N PRO A 2 -22.65 28.72 -6.54
CA PRO A 2 -22.84 27.94 -7.77
C PRO A 2 -21.68 26.95 -7.86
N ILE A 3 -22.02 25.72 -8.24
CA ILE A 3 -21.06 24.67 -8.55
C ILE A 3 -20.07 25.29 -9.55
N ASN A 4 -18.81 25.48 -9.15
CA ASN A 4 -17.77 25.96 -10.06
C ASN A 4 -17.89 25.18 -11.38
N PRO A 5 -17.98 25.82 -12.56
CA PRO A 5 -18.24 25.11 -13.81
C PRO A 5 -17.25 23.96 -13.99
N LEU A 6 -17.64 22.86 -14.64
CA LEU A 6 -16.71 21.76 -14.95
C LEU A 6 -15.71 22.23 -16.01
N ASN A 7 -14.44 21.81 -15.94
CA ASN A 7 -13.48 22.13 -17.01
C ASN A 7 -13.72 21.19 -18.18
N SER A 8 -13.12 21.45 -19.34
CA SER A 8 -13.32 20.61 -20.53
C SER A 8 -13.09 19.11 -20.27
N GLY A 9 -12.03 18.74 -19.55
CA GLY A 9 -11.76 17.34 -19.21
C GLY A 9 -12.76 16.74 -18.20
N GLN A 10 -13.21 17.53 -17.22
CA GLN A 10 -14.25 17.11 -16.27
C GLN A 10 -15.61 16.97 -16.96
N GLU A 11 -15.94 17.88 -17.86
CA GLU A 11 -17.16 17.87 -18.66
C GLU A 11 -17.15 16.67 -19.61
N GLU A 12 -16.02 16.42 -20.29
CA GLU A 12 -15.83 15.24 -21.11
C GLU A 12 -16.02 13.95 -20.30
N ALA A 13 -15.50 13.87 -19.08
CA ALA A 13 -15.69 12.72 -18.18
C ALA A 13 -17.16 12.55 -17.75
N VAL A 14 -17.89 13.65 -17.53
CA VAL A 14 -19.30 13.63 -17.13
C VAL A 14 -20.22 13.28 -18.30
N THR A 15 -19.94 13.75 -19.51
CA THR A 15 -20.85 13.69 -20.67
C THR A 15 -20.57 12.52 -21.63
N SER A 16 -19.35 11.97 -21.65
CA SER A 16 -19.03 10.84 -22.55
C SER A 16 -19.91 9.62 -22.26
N ARG A 17 -20.40 8.96 -23.32
CA ARG A 17 -21.28 7.77 -23.29
C ARG A 17 -20.78 6.68 -24.24
N GLY A 18 -21.33 5.47 -24.13
CA GLY A 18 -21.13 4.38 -25.09
C GLY A 18 -19.75 3.72 -25.06
N CYS A 19 -18.93 4.01 -24.05
CA CYS A 19 -17.61 3.42 -23.87
C CYS A 19 -17.26 3.30 -22.39
N SER A 20 -16.33 2.40 -22.08
CA SER A 20 -15.70 2.35 -20.76
C SER A 20 -14.64 3.43 -20.63
N ILE A 21 -14.67 4.19 -19.54
CA ILE A 21 -13.86 5.38 -19.32
C ILE A 21 -12.94 5.14 -18.13
N LEU A 22 -11.65 5.43 -18.32
CA LEU A 22 -10.67 5.58 -17.24
C LEU A 22 -10.32 7.06 -17.11
N VAL A 23 -10.60 7.64 -15.95
CA VAL A 23 -10.24 9.01 -15.60
C VAL A 23 -8.99 9.01 -14.73
N SER A 24 -7.87 9.42 -15.30
CA SER A 24 -6.64 9.68 -14.55
C SER A 24 -6.74 11.05 -13.89
N ALA A 25 -6.84 11.05 -12.57
CA ALA A 25 -7.27 12.21 -11.81
C ALA A 25 -6.32 12.49 -10.63
N PRO A 26 -5.31 13.37 -10.80
CA PRO A 26 -4.37 13.70 -9.74
C PRO A 26 -5.04 14.24 -8.47
N ALA A 27 -4.28 14.27 -7.37
CA ALA A 27 -4.79 14.74 -6.08
C ALA A 27 -5.43 16.13 -6.22
N GLY A 28 -6.65 16.28 -5.69
CA GLY A 28 -7.38 17.55 -5.72
C GLY A 28 -7.98 17.94 -7.08
N SER A 29 -8.00 17.07 -8.08
CA SER A 29 -8.66 17.29 -9.39
C SER A 29 -10.19 17.25 -9.35
N GLY A 30 -10.76 16.76 -8.25
CA GLY A 30 -12.21 16.71 -8.05
C GLY A 30 -12.86 15.37 -8.43
N LYS A 31 -12.17 14.23 -8.27
CA LYS A 31 -12.70 12.86 -8.51
C LYS A 31 -14.15 12.67 -8.07
N THR A 32 -14.43 12.89 -6.78
CA THR A 32 -15.77 12.75 -6.19
C THR A 32 -16.79 13.71 -6.81
N LYS A 33 -16.37 14.92 -7.17
CA LYS A 33 -17.24 15.88 -7.85
C LYS A 33 -17.62 15.37 -9.24
N ILE A 34 -16.68 14.78 -9.98
CA ILE A 34 -16.94 14.23 -11.31
C ILE A 34 -17.89 13.05 -11.22
N LEU A 35 -17.67 12.12 -10.29
CA LEU A 35 -18.57 10.99 -10.06
C LEU A 35 -20.00 11.45 -9.77
N VAL A 36 -20.18 12.40 -8.85
CA VAL A 36 -21.52 12.93 -8.52
C VAL A 36 -22.16 13.64 -9.71
N ASN A 37 -21.43 14.48 -10.44
CA ASN A 37 -21.98 15.17 -11.62
C ASN A 37 -22.30 14.19 -12.75
N ARG A 38 -21.52 13.12 -12.92
CA ARG A 38 -21.81 12.07 -13.89
C ARG A 38 -23.08 11.31 -13.53
N ILE A 39 -23.27 10.94 -12.26
CA ILE A 39 -24.51 10.31 -11.80
C ILE A 39 -25.71 11.24 -12.04
N MET A 40 -25.58 12.53 -11.73
CA MET A 40 -26.62 13.52 -12.02
C MET A 40 -26.92 13.61 -13.53
N ALA A 41 -25.90 13.66 -14.39
CA ALA A 41 -26.09 13.70 -15.83
C ALA A 41 -26.79 12.43 -16.35
N LEU A 42 -26.41 11.24 -15.87
CA LEU A 42 -27.07 9.97 -16.22
C LEU A 42 -28.55 9.94 -15.78
N ILE A 43 -28.86 10.55 -14.63
CA ILE A 43 -30.23 10.65 -14.13
C ILE A 43 -31.05 11.66 -14.96
N GLU A 44 -30.50 12.84 -15.24
CA GLU A 44 -31.21 13.95 -15.88
C GLU A 44 -31.33 13.80 -17.39
N GLU A 45 -30.24 13.43 -18.06
CA GLU A 45 -30.12 13.41 -19.52
C GLU A 45 -30.49 12.03 -20.09
N ASP A 46 -30.00 10.96 -19.47
CA ASP A 46 -30.23 9.58 -19.94
C ASP A 46 -31.46 8.91 -19.28
N GLY A 47 -32.06 9.55 -18.27
CA GLY A 47 -33.26 9.08 -17.59
C GLY A 47 -33.03 7.83 -16.71
N TYR A 48 -31.77 7.55 -16.34
CA TYR A 48 -31.45 6.40 -15.50
C TYR A 48 -31.98 6.59 -14.08
N ASN A 49 -32.30 5.48 -13.43
CA ASN A 49 -32.57 5.48 -12.00
C ASN A 49 -31.28 5.18 -11.22
N VAL A 50 -31.16 5.75 -10.01
CA VAL A 50 -29.96 5.63 -9.19
C VAL A 50 -29.68 4.18 -8.73
N ASP A 51 -30.71 3.33 -8.67
CA ASP A 51 -30.62 1.89 -8.36
C ASP A 51 -30.23 1.02 -9.57
N GLN A 52 -30.06 1.64 -10.75
CA GLN A 52 -29.50 1.02 -11.96
C GLN A 52 -28.01 1.34 -12.12
N LEU A 53 -27.40 2.02 -11.15
CA LEU A 53 -25.97 2.34 -11.12
C LEU A 53 -25.31 1.57 -9.98
N LEU A 54 -24.19 0.92 -10.28
CA LEU A 54 -23.32 0.32 -9.27
C LEU A 54 -22.14 1.25 -9.06
N VAL A 55 -22.02 1.85 -7.88
CA VAL A 55 -20.94 2.79 -7.54
C VAL A 55 -20.15 2.22 -6.37
N LEU A 56 -18.90 1.88 -6.62
CA LEU A 56 -18.00 1.23 -5.67
C LEU A 56 -16.90 2.19 -5.22
N THR A 57 -16.73 2.28 -3.89
CA THR A 57 -15.65 3.05 -3.24
C THR A 57 -14.72 2.15 -2.45
N PHE A 58 -13.54 2.68 -2.08
CA PHE A 58 -12.63 1.96 -1.21
C PHE A 58 -13.14 1.83 0.24
N THR A 59 -13.85 2.85 0.76
CA THR A 59 -14.31 2.86 2.16
C THR A 59 -15.81 3.13 2.29
N ASN A 60 -16.41 2.62 3.37
CA ASN A 60 -17.80 2.90 3.74
C ASN A 60 -18.05 4.40 3.97
N ALA A 61 -17.07 5.12 4.53
CA ALA A 61 -17.16 6.56 4.75
C ALA A 61 -17.26 7.33 3.41
N ALA A 62 -16.44 6.95 2.42
CA ALA A 62 -16.50 7.53 1.08
C ALA A 62 -17.84 7.25 0.38
N ALA A 63 -18.38 6.03 0.51
CA ALA A 63 -19.70 5.70 -0.03
C ALA A 63 -20.81 6.57 0.61
N LEU A 64 -20.79 6.74 1.93
CA LEU A 64 -21.74 7.57 2.65
C LEU A 64 -21.62 9.04 2.23
N GLU A 65 -20.39 9.55 2.12
CA GLU A 65 -20.12 10.91 1.66
C GLU A 65 -20.66 11.14 0.23
N MET A 66 -20.46 10.18 -0.68
CA MET A 66 -21.02 10.27 -2.02
C MET A 66 -22.56 10.29 -2.02
N LYS A 67 -23.22 9.45 -1.21
CA LYS A 67 -24.67 9.49 -1.04
C LYS A 67 -25.14 10.87 -0.54
N GLN A 68 -24.47 11.43 0.45
CA GLN A 68 -24.79 12.76 0.98
C GLN A 68 -24.62 13.86 -0.06
N ARG A 69 -23.50 13.84 -0.82
CA ARG A 69 -23.25 14.82 -1.88
C ARG A 69 -24.29 14.71 -3.00
N LEU A 70 -24.63 13.50 -3.43
CA LEU A 70 -25.66 13.28 -4.44
C LEU A 70 -27.03 13.76 -3.95
N GLN A 71 -27.37 13.51 -2.67
CA GLN A 71 -28.60 14.05 -2.07
C GLN A 71 -28.64 15.58 -2.11
N VAL A 72 -27.55 16.24 -1.75
CA VAL A 72 -27.44 17.71 -1.82
C VAL A 72 -27.60 18.20 -3.26
N SER A 73 -26.98 17.55 -4.24
CA SER A 73 -27.14 17.90 -5.66
C SER A 73 -28.57 17.72 -6.16
N LEU A 74 -29.25 16.63 -5.80
CA LEU A 74 -30.67 16.41 -6.10
C LEU A 74 -31.55 17.50 -5.49
N ASP A 75 -31.31 17.87 -4.23
CA ASP A 75 -32.08 18.89 -3.51
C ASP A 75 -31.89 20.28 -4.11
N GLN A 76 -30.66 20.63 -4.50
CA GLN A 76 -30.37 21.88 -5.20
C GLN A 76 -31.09 21.92 -6.55
N ARG A 77 -31.00 20.85 -7.34
CA ARG A 77 -31.64 20.79 -8.65
C ARG A 77 -33.17 20.89 -8.58
N LEU A 78 -33.79 20.30 -7.55
CA LEU A 78 -35.23 20.38 -7.29
C LEU A 78 -35.72 21.79 -6.93
N GLN A 79 -34.83 22.69 -6.50
CA GLN A 79 -35.15 24.10 -6.22
C GLN A 79 -35.11 24.98 -7.47
N GLU A 80 -34.51 24.50 -8.56
CA GLU A 80 -34.42 25.22 -9.82
C GLU A 80 -35.72 25.10 -10.64
N ASN A 81 -35.88 25.98 -11.63
CA ASN A 81 -37.02 25.91 -12.53
C ASN A 81 -36.82 24.80 -13.58
N ILE A 82 -37.44 23.64 -13.33
CA ILE A 82 -37.35 22.43 -14.15
C ILE A 82 -38.73 21.94 -14.60
N SER A 83 -38.78 21.11 -15.64
CA SER A 83 -40.04 20.51 -16.10
C SER A 83 -40.66 19.59 -15.04
N ASP A 84 -42.00 19.48 -15.05
CA ASP A 84 -42.72 18.62 -14.11
C ASP A 84 -42.31 17.15 -14.22
N SER A 85 -42.01 16.66 -15.43
CA SER A 85 -41.53 15.30 -15.66
C SER A 85 -40.17 15.04 -14.99
N LEU A 86 -39.22 15.96 -15.17
CA LEU A 86 -37.91 15.86 -14.54
C LEU A 86 -38.03 15.97 -13.02
N LYS A 87 -38.88 16.87 -12.51
CA LYS A 87 -39.14 17.01 -11.08
C LYS A 87 -39.66 15.72 -10.45
N GLN A 88 -40.62 15.05 -11.10
CA GLN A 88 -41.11 13.75 -10.61
C GLN A 88 -40.03 12.66 -10.65
N HIS A 89 -39.21 12.63 -11.70
CA HIS A 89 -38.09 11.69 -11.79
C HIS A 89 -37.06 11.92 -10.68
N LEU A 90 -36.65 13.16 -10.42
CA LEU A 90 -35.69 13.50 -9.36
C LEU A 90 -36.24 13.18 -7.96
N LEU A 91 -37.54 13.40 -7.71
CA LEU A 91 -38.19 12.99 -6.46
C LEU A 91 -38.16 11.47 -6.27
N LYS A 92 -38.39 10.69 -7.34
CA LYS A 92 -38.24 9.23 -7.34
C LYS A 92 -36.80 8.84 -7.02
N GLN A 93 -35.79 9.49 -7.62
CA GLN A 93 -34.38 9.19 -7.34
C GLN A 93 -34.02 9.45 -5.88
N LYS A 94 -34.53 10.52 -5.28
CA LYS A 94 -34.36 10.80 -3.84
C LYS A 94 -34.93 9.68 -2.95
N GLN A 95 -36.04 9.06 -3.34
CA GLN A 95 -36.62 7.91 -2.63
C GLN A 95 -35.81 6.62 -2.81
N LEU A 96 -35.20 6.43 -3.98
CA LEU A 96 -34.39 5.24 -4.30
C LEU A 96 -32.97 5.29 -3.73
N LEU A 97 -32.42 6.49 -3.51
CA LEU A 97 -31.03 6.72 -3.07
C LEU A 97 -30.59 5.89 -1.85
N PRO A 98 -31.42 5.68 -0.78
CA PRO A 98 -31.03 4.82 0.34
C PRO A 98 -30.73 3.37 -0.09
N LYS A 99 -31.47 2.85 -1.07
CA LYS A 99 -31.36 1.48 -1.61
C LYS A 99 -30.36 1.35 -2.77
N ALA A 100 -29.84 2.46 -3.28
CA ALA A 100 -28.87 2.44 -4.37
C ALA A 100 -27.57 1.73 -3.97
N TYR A 101 -26.96 1.03 -4.93
CA TYR A 101 -25.67 0.36 -4.80
C TYR A 101 -24.50 1.34 -4.81
N ILE A 102 -24.51 2.28 -3.87
CA ILE A 102 -23.39 3.18 -3.58
C ILE A 102 -22.75 2.68 -2.29
N THR A 103 -21.75 1.82 -2.40
CA THR A 103 -21.12 1.10 -1.28
C THR A 103 -19.63 0.90 -1.54
N ASN A 104 -18.91 0.27 -0.61
CA ASN A 104 -17.63 -0.34 -0.96
C ASN A 104 -17.83 -1.76 -1.53
N PHE A 105 -16.75 -2.38 -2.02
CA PHE A 105 -16.77 -3.76 -2.54
C PHE A 105 -17.37 -4.76 -1.56
N HIS A 106 -16.86 -4.80 -0.32
CA HIS A 106 -17.37 -5.73 0.71
C HIS A 106 -18.86 -5.51 1.03
N GLY A 107 -19.31 -4.26 1.04
CA GLY A 107 -20.72 -3.91 1.27
C GLY A 107 -21.63 -4.38 0.14
N PHE A 108 -21.15 -4.30 -1.11
CA PHE A 108 -21.86 -4.86 -2.25
C PHE A 108 -21.94 -6.39 -2.16
N CYS A 109 -20.80 -7.06 -1.94
CA CYS A 109 -20.74 -8.51 -1.73
C CYS A 109 -21.67 -8.96 -0.59
N SER A 110 -21.61 -8.30 0.56
CA SER A 110 -22.48 -8.60 1.71
C SER A 110 -23.97 -8.44 1.35
N THR A 111 -24.34 -7.41 0.60
CA THR A 111 -25.72 -7.18 0.15
C THR A 111 -26.19 -8.31 -0.77
N LEU A 112 -25.35 -8.72 -1.74
CA LEU A 112 -25.65 -9.85 -2.62
C LEU A 112 -25.81 -11.15 -1.84
N LEU A 113 -24.88 -11.45 -0.93
CA LEU A 113 -24.91 -12.69 -0.14
C LEU A 113 -26.10 -12.75 0.81
N LYS A 114 -26.51 -11.62 1.40
CA LYS A 114 -27.73 -11.58 2.22
C LYS A 114 -29.00 -11.84 1.40
N GLN A 115 -29.02 -11.41 0.14
CA GLN A 115 -30.20 -11.56 -0.72
C GLN A 115 -30.25 -12.91 -1.43
N TYR A 116 -29.10 -13.44 -1.85
CA TYR A 116 -29.01 -14.60 -2.75
C TYR A 116 -28.13 -15.75 -2.21
N GLY A 117 -27.56 -15.61 -1.00
CA GLY A 117 -26.67 -16.60 -0.39
C GLY A 117 -27.25 -18.00 -0.27
N TYR A 118 -28.57 -18.11 -0.15
CA TYR A 118 -29.27 -19.39 -0.10
C TYR A 118 -29.02 -20.28 -1.34
N LEU A 119 -28.61 -19.71 -2.47
CA LEU A 119 -28.28 -20.46 -3.69
C LEU A 119 -26.98 -21.25 -3.58
N ILE A 120 -26.11 -20.90 -2.64
CA ILE A 120 -24.82 -21.57 -2.39
C ILE A 120 -24.75 -22.19 -0.99
N ASP A 121 -25.91 -22.49 -0.40
CA ASP A 121 -26.07 -23.02 0.96
C ASP A 121 -25.49 -22.10 2.05
N LEU A 122 -25.46 -20.79 1.80
CA LEU A 122 -25.03 -19.79 2.77
C LEU A 122 -26.25 -19.20 3.50
N ASN A 123 -26.21 -19.24 4.84
CA ASN A 123 -27.22 -18.62 5.70
C ASN A 123 -27.20 -17.09 5.54
N SER A 124 -28.35 -16.44 5.33
CA SER A 124 -28.43 -14.98 5.18
C SER A 124 -28.08 -14.18 6.44
N ASN A 125 -28.13 -14.82 7.61
CA ASN A 125 -27.84 -14.20 8.92
C ASN A 125 -26.40 -14.45 9.37
N PHE A 126 -25.44 -14.33 8.45
CA PHE A 126 -24.03 -14.43 8.79
C PHE A 126 -23.52 -13.16 9.48
N ASP A 127 -22.58 -13.34 10.40
CA ASP A 127 -21.82 -12.26 11.03
C ASP A 127 -20.48 -12.06 10.32
N ILE A 128 -20.02 -10.80 10.24
CA ILE A 128 -18.76 -10.46 9.57
C ILE A 128 -17.68 -10.19 10.62
N THR A 129 -16.60 -10.98 10.61
CA THR A 129 -15.45 -10.74 11.48
C THR A 129 -14.48 -9.73 10.85
N SER A 130 -14.23 -8.62 11.54
CA SER A 130 -13.33 -7.56 11.05
C SER A 130 -11.84 -7.85 11.25
N ASP A 131 -11.51 -8.65 12.27
CA ASP A 131 -10.14 -9.08 12.55
C ASP A 131 -10.13 -10.57 12.97
N PRO A 132 -9.86 -11.48 12.02
CA PRO A 132 -9.84 -12.90 12.29
C PRO A 132 -8.51 -13.38 12.90
N THR A 133 -7.56 -12.49 13.22
CA THR A 133 -6.18 -12.89 13.59
C THR A 133 -6.15 -13.88 14.77
N LEU A 134 -6.85 -13.57 15.86
CA LEU A 134 -6.86 -14.45 17.04
C LEU A 134 -7.48 -15.82 16.72
N ILE A 135 -8.59 -15.83 15.97
CA ILE A 135 -9.28 -17.06 15.56
C ILE A 135 -8.34 -17.91 14.69
N LYS A 136 -7.70 -17.30 13.69
CA LYS A 136 -6.73 -17.97 12.81
C LYS A 136 -5.59 -18.60 13.61
N HIS A 137 -5.03 -17.88 14.59
CA HIS A 137 -4.01 -18.43 15.49
C HIS A 137 -4.51 -19.63 16.29
N GLN A 138 -5.69 -19.53 16.91
CA GLN A 138 -6.26 -20.62 17.69
C GLN A 138 -6.52 -21.87 16.85
N ILE A 139 -7.08 -21.72 15.65
CA ILE A 139 -7.33 -22.83 14.73
C ILE A 139 -6.02 -23.45 14.23
N LEU A 140 -5.03 -22.63 13.88
CA LEU A 140 -3.73 -23.15 13.46
C LEU A 140 -3.03 -23.91 14.59
N ASP A 141 -3.14 -23.45 15.84
CA ASP A 141 -2.59 -24.15 17.00
C ASP A 141 -3.26 -25.51 17.21
N GLN A 142 -4.58 -25.60 17.00
CA GLN A 142 -5.31 -26.87 17.02
C GLN A 142 -4.87 -27.81 15.90
N CYS A 143 -4.62 -27.28 14.69
CA CYS A 143 -4.10 -28.07 13.57
C CYS A 143 -2.70 -28.60 13.87
N ILE A 144 -1.78 -27.74 14.35
CA ILE A 144 -0.42 -28.14 14.73
C ILE A 144 -0.46 -29.21 15.83
N ALA A 145 -1.32 -29.06 16.84
CA ALA A 145 -1.47 -30.07 17.89
C ALA A 145 -1.86 -31.46 17.35
N LYS A 146 -2.59 -31.52 16.22
CA LYS A 146 -2.89 -32.77 15.52
C LYS A 146 -1.68 -33.26 14.70
N TRP A 147 -1.05 -32.37 13.92
CA TRP A 147 0.06 -32.70 13.02
C TRP A 147 1.33 -33.14 13.73
N VAL A 148 1.58 -32.69 14.97
CA VAL A 148 2.73 -33.14 15.78
C VAL A 148 2.69 -34.64 16.09
N ASN A 149 1.57 -35.34 15.86
CA ASN A 149 1.52 -36.80 15.97
C ASN A 149 2.01 -37.54 14.70
N ASP A 150 2.37 -36.81 13.64
CA ASP A 150 2.92 -37.35 12.39
C ASP A 150 4.43 -37.06 12.29
N ASP A 151 5.24 -38.12 12.22
CA ASP A 151 6.69 -38.02 12.10
C ASP A 151 7.11 -37.22 10.86
N GLN A 152 6.35 -37.28 9.76
CA GLN A 152 6.66 -36.52 8.54
C GLN A 152 6.54 -35.01 8.76
N PHE A 153 5.57 -34.59 9.56
CA PHE A 153 5.42 -33.17 9.93
C PHE A 153 6.58 -32.71 10.81
N ILE A 154 6.95 -33.51 11.80
CA ILE A 154 8.06 -33.19 12.72
C ILE A 154 9.35 -33.01 11.91
N ASP A 155 9.69 -33.94 11.02
CA ASP A 155 10.88 -33.88 10.19
C ASP A 155 10.88 -32.66 9.28
N PHE A 156 9.74 -32.36 8.65
CA PHE A 156 9.57 -31.19 7.80
C PHE A 156 9.80 -29.89 8.58
N VAL A 157 9.14 -29.70 9.72
CA VAL A 157 9.28 -28.48 10.53
C VAL A 157 10.69 -28.34 11.07
N ASN A 158 11.30 -29.41 11.60
CA ASN A 158 12.66 -29.35 12.13
C ASN A 158 13.69 -29.00 11.05
N THR A 159 13.46 -29.45 9.81
CA THR A 159 14.37 -29.20 8.68
C THR A 159 14.25 -27.77 8.15
N TYR A 160 13.02 -27.28 7.94
CA TYR A 160 12.78 -26.02 7.21
C TYR A 160 12.41 -24.84 8.11
N PHE A 161 11.92 -25.10 9.32
CA PHE A 161 11.49 -24.10 10.28
C PHE A 161 12.09 -24.36 11.67
N PRO A 162 13.42 -24.33 11.83
CA PRO A 162 14.04 -24.50 13.13
C PRO A 162 13.78 -23.24 13.99
N ASP A 163 12.72 -23.29 14.80
CA ASP A 163 12.42 -22.34 15.85
C ASP A 163 11.55 -22.94 16.97
N TYR A 164 11.62 -22.34 18.15
CA TYR A 164 10.76 -22.71 19.27
C TYR A 164 9.33 -22.20 19.02
N TYR A 165 8.32 -22.98 19.42
CA TYR A 165 6.90 -22.62 19.35
C TYR A 165 6.31 -22.43 17.94
N PHE A 166 6.96 -22.95 16.89
CA PHE A 166 6.47 -22.93 15.50
C PHE A 166 6.24 -21.52 14.93
N GLY A 167 6.88 -20.48 15.45
CA GLY A 167 6.62 -19.09 15.05
C GLY A 167 6.85 -18.82 13.56
N LYS A 168 7.98 -19.30 13.01
CA LYS A 168 8.33 -19.18 11.60
C LYS A 168 7.38 -19.98 10.71
N PHE A 169 7.03 -21.21 11.13
CA PHE A 169 6.08 -22.05 10.41
C PHE A 169 4.68 -21.41 10.36
N LYS A 170 4.14 -20.93 11.49
CA LYS A 170 2.86 -20.21 11.55
C LYS A 170 2.86 -19.00 10.63
N ASN A 171 3.92 -18.20 10.67
CA ASN A 171 4.09 -17.04 9.78
C ASN A 171 4.13 -17.45 8.30
N ALA A 172 4.75 -18.57 7.95
CA ALA A 172 4.75 -19.08 6.59
C ALA A 172 3.34 -19.49 6.13
N ILE A 173 2.60 -20.22 6.98
CA ILE A 173 1.20 -20.59 6.70
C ILE A 173 0.33 -19.34 6.49
N PHE A 174 0.44 -18.33 7.36
CA PHE A 174 -0.34 -17.09 7.18
C PHE A 174 0.02 -16.30 5.93
N LYS A 175 1.30 -16.30 5.52
CA LYS A 175 1.72 -15.69 4.26
C LYS A 175 1.09 -16.39 3.06
N PHE A 176 1.12 -17.72 3.03
CA PHE A 176 0.48 -18.50 1.96
C PHE A 176 -1.04 -18.35 1.97
N GLU A 177 -1.65 -18.29 3.16
CA GLU A 177 -3.09 -18.07 3.29
C GLU A 177 -3.49 -16.70 2.72
N ASN A 178 -2.75 -15.64 3.03
CA ASN A 178 -2.99 -14.31 2.47
C ASN A 178 -2.83 -14.31 0.94
N LEU A 179 -1.76 -14.92 0.41
CA LEU A 179 -1.60 -15.09 -1.05
C LEU A 179 -2.78 -15.86 -1.67
N SER A 180 -3.27 -16.91 -1.01
CA SER A 180 -4.41 -17.69 -1.51
C SER A 180 -5.72 -16.90 -1.57
N ASN A 181 -5.79 -15.78 -0.85
CA ASN A 181 -6.96 -14.91 -0.80
C ASN A 181 -6.86 -13.71 -1.76
N THR A 182 -5.77 -13.57 -2.51
CA THR A 182 -5.60 -12.49 -3.51
C THR A 182 -5.69 -12.97 -4.94
N ILE A 183 -5.27 -14.21 -5.17
CA ILE A 183 -5.20 -14.80 -6.49
C ILE A 183 -6.50 -15.55 -6.76
N TYR A 184 -7.20 -15.16 -7.82
CA TYR A 184 -8.36 -15.91 -8.31
C TYR A 184 -7.92 -17.32 -8.74
N ASN A 185 -8.58 -18.35 -8.22
CA ASN A 185 -8.23 -19.76 -8.43
C ASN A 185 -6.77 -20.11 -8.04
N PHE A 186 -6.40 -19.83 -6.79
CA PHE A 186 -5.05 -20.10 -6.26
C PHE A 186 -4.54 -21.53 -6.50
N ASP A 187 -5.41 -22.55 -6.44
CA ASP A 187 -5.01 -23.93 -6.71
C ASP A 187 -4.47 -24.11 -8.13
N GLN A 188 -5.19 -23.60 -9.14
CA GLN A 188 -4.74 -23.61 -10.52
C GLN A 188 -3.43 -22.82 -10.69
N TYR A 189 -3.30 -21.69 -9.99
CA TYR A 189 -2.08 -20.88 -10.03
C TYR A 189 -0.85 -21.65 -9.50
N ILE A 190 -1.00 -22.43 -8.42
CA ILE A 190 0.07 -23.28 -7.91
C ILE A 190 0.41 -24.41 -8.89
N ASP A 191 -0.60 -25.03 -9.49
CA ASP A 191 -0.40 -26.08 -10.52
C ASP A 191 0.30 -25.52 -11.76
N ASP A 192 -0.04 -24.30 -12.16
CA ASP A 192 0.61 -23.58 -13.26
C ASP A 192 2.06 -23.23 -12.92
N ILE A 193 2.37 -22.85 -11.67
CA ILE A 193 3.77 -22.66 -11.22
C ILE A 193 4.53 -23.98 -11.32
N LYS A 194 3.95 -25.07 -10.81
CA LYS A 194 4.59 -26.39 -10.86
C LYS A 194 4.90 -26.79 -12.30
N THR A 195 3.92 -26.66 -13.19
CA THR A 195 4.05 -27.09 -14.58
C THR A 195 4.96 -26.16 -15.40
N ASN A 196 4.69 -24.85 -15.35
CA ASN A 196 5.33 -23.88 -16.25
C ASN A 196 6.66 -23.33 -15.71
N ILE A 197 6.90 -23.39 -14.39
CA ILE A 197 8.12 -22.87 -13.77
C ILE A 197 9.07 -24.01 -13.40
N TYR A 198 8.60 -25.00 -12.63
CA TYR A 198 9.45 -26.09 -12.15
C TYR A 198 9.66 -27.15 -13.22
N ASP A 199 8.58 -27.83 -13.66
CA ASP A 199 8.65 -28.96 -14.59
C ASP A 199 9.22 -28.54 -15.95
N HIS A 200 8.97 -27.31 -16.39
CA HIS A 200 9.56 -26.75 -17.60
C HIS A 200 11.09 -26.77 -17.60
N ILE A 201 11.73 -26.50 -16.47
CA ILE A 201 13.20 -26.55 -16.34
C ILE A 201 13.66 -27.97 -16.00
N ILE A 202 12.97 -28.65 -15.07
CA ILE A 202 13.36 -29.99 -14.60
C ILE A 202 13.32 -31.03 -15.73
N ASN A 203 12.38 -30.93 -16.67
CA ASN A 203 12.21 -31.95 -17.69
C ASN A 203 12.94 -31.66 -19.01
N ASN A 204 13.54 -30.47 -19.16
CA ASN A 204 14.18 -30.04 -20.40
C ASN A 204 15.70 -29.78 -20.25
N ASN A 205 16.32 -29.33 -21.34
CA ASN A 205 17.73 -28.97 -21.45
C ASN A 205 17.97 -27.47 -21.18
N GLU A 206 19.23 -27.03 -21.23
CA GLU A 206 19.63 -25.64 -20.95
C GLU A 206 18.89 -24.59 -21.81
N ASP A 207 18.53 -24.92 -23.05
CA ASP A 207 17.80 -24.00 -23.92
C ASP A 207 16.40 -23.65 -23.39
N SER A 208 15.82 -24.48 -22.52
CA SER A 208 14.52 -24.24 -21.88
C SER A 208 14.50 -22.98 -21.02
N ILE A 209 15.65 -22.54 -20.51
CA ILE A 209 15.79 -21.26 -19.79
C ILE A 209 15.26 -20.10 -20.65
N ASN A 210 15.50 -20.12 -21.97
CA ASN A 210 15.10 -19.03 -22.85
C ASN A 210 13.58 -18.96 -23.10
N THR A 211 12.88 -20.07 -22.90
CA THR A 211 11.41 -20.18 -23.03
C THR A 211 10.70 -20.14 -21.69
N TRP A 212 11.44 -20.01 -20.58
CA TRP A 212 10.91 -19.98 -19.23
C TRP A 212 10.06 -18.71 -19.02
N PRO A 213 8.85 -18.80 -18.42
CA PRO A 213 7.92 -17.67 -18.31
C PRO A 213 8.50 -16.42 -17.63
N ILE A 214 9.47 -16.59 -16.71
CA ILE A 214 10.06 -15.47 -15.97
C ILE A 214 11.34 -14.91 -16.60
N THR A 215 11.80 -15.46 -17.73
CA THR A 215 13.03 -15.01 -18.39
C THR A 215 12.95 -13.57 -18.86
N ARG A 216 11.84 -13.14 -19.46
CA ARG A 216 11.68 -11.74 -19.90
C ARG A 216 11.75 -10.75 -18.72
N PRO A 217 11.03 -10.98 -17.60
CA PRO A 217 11.23 -10.20 -16.38
C PRO A 217 12.69 -10.14 -15.90
N ILE A 218 13.39 -11.28 -15.86
CA ILE A 218 14.80 -11.34 -15.45
C ILE A 218 15.68 -10.50 -16.38
N ILE A 219 15.54 -10.65 -17.69
CA ILE A 219 16.31 -9.88 -18.69
C ILE A 219 16.04 -8.38 -18.52
N SER A 220 14.81 -7.97 -18.28
CA SER A 220 14.45 -6.57 -18.01
C SER A 220 15.16 -6.03 -16.76
N LEU A 221 15.18 -6.80 -15.66
CA LEU A 221 15.90 -6.42 -14.44
C LEU A 221 17.42 -6.33 -14.67
N LEU A 222 17.99 -7.29 -15.40
CA LEU A 222 19.41 -7.28 -15.74
C LEU A 222 19.78 -6.09 -16.64
N LYS A 223 18.90 -5.72 -17.58
CA LYS A 223 19.08 -4.53 -18.43
C LYS A 223 19.19 -3.27 -17.59
N LYS A 224 18.26 -3.07 -16.66
CA LYS A 224 18.27 -1.92 -15.74
C LYS A 224 19.54 -1.90 -14.91
N GLN A 225 19.91 -3.06 -14.34
CA GLN A 225 21.12 -3.17 -13.53
C GLN A 225 22.40 -2.90 -14.34
N ALA A 226 22.48 -3.36 -15.60
CA ALA A 226 23.62 -3.12 -16.47
C ALA A 226 23.77 -1.62 -16.81
N ILE A 227 22.66 -0.93 -17.08
CA ILE A 227 22.65 0.53 -17.29
C ILE A 227 23.11 1.25 -16.02
N MET A 228 22.63 0.86 -14.84
CA MET A 228 23.11 1.42 -13.58
C MET A 228 24.60 1.09 -13.33
N GLY A 229 25.06 -0.06 -13.79
CA GLY A 229 26.48 -0.43 -13.78
C GLY A 229 27.34 0.51 -14.61
N ILE A 230 26.87 0.95 -15.78
CA ILE A 230 27.52 2.01 -16.57
C ILE A 230 27.60 3.32 -15.78
N ASN A 231 26.55 3.70 -15.05
CA ASN A 231 26.60 4.88 -14.19
C ASN A 231 27.69 4.76 -13.11
N LYS A 232 27.99 3.57 -12.61
CA LYS A 232 29.14 3.33 -11.71
C LYS A 232 30.48 3.49 -12.40
N VAL A 233 30.59 3.17 -13.69
CA VAL A 233 31.80 3.45 -14.49
C VAL A 233 32.03 4.96 -14.56
N TYR A 234 30.99 5.75 -14.83
CA TYR A 234 31.06 7.21 -14.89
C TYR A 234 31.24 7.87 -13.52
N GLU A 235 30.65 7.32 -12.46
CA GLU A 235 30.90 7.77 -11.07
C GLU A 235 32.39 7.66 -10.73
N LEU A 236 33.01 6.53 -11.07
CA LEU A 236 34.44 6.34 -10.90
C LEU A 236 35.27 7.26 -11.81
N ALA A 237 34.82 7.51 -13.04
CA ALA A 237 35.48 8.45 -13.95
C ALA A 237 35.48 9.87 -13.38
N ASN A 238 34.32 10.37 -12.95
CA ASN A 238 34.18 11.69 -12.35
C ASN A 238 35.01 11.82 -11.06
N PHE A 239 35.01 10.77 -10.22
CA PHE A 239 35.87 10.73 -9.04
C PHE A 239 37.35 10.77 -9.42
N ALA A 240 37.76 10.01 -10.43
CA ALA A 240 39.14 9.99 -10.90
C ALA A 240 39.58 11.36 -11.44
N ASP A 241 38.75 11.98 -12.28
CA ASP A 241 39.04 13.29 -12.89
C ASP A 241 39.09 14.40 -11.82
N SER A 242 38.19 14.39 -10.83
CA SER A 242 38.14 15.40 -9.77
C SER A 242 39.33 15.36 -8.81
N HIS A 243 40.05 14.23 -8.75
CA HIS A 243 41.17 14.00 -7.83
C HIS A 243 42.50 13.70 -8.56
N ASN A 244 42.63 14.15 -9.82
CA ASN A 244 43.85 14.01 -10.64
C ASN A 244 44.32 12.56 -10.86
N LEU A 245 43.40 11.59 -10.89
CA LEU A 245 43.67 10.18 -11.20
C LEU A 245 43.47 9.89 -12.69
N GLY A 246 44.07 10.71 -13.56
CA GLY A 246 43.90 10.65 -15.02
C GLY A 246 44.26 9.30 -15.65
N PHE A 247 45.07 8.48 -14.96
CA PHE A 247 45.37 7.11 -15.35
C PHE A 247 44.16 6.16 -15.35
N TYR A 248 42.99 6.58 -14.90
CA TYR A 248 41.79 5.77 -15.07
C TYR A 248 41.25 5.84 -16.50
N SER A 249 41.27 7.05 -17.08
CA SER A 249 40.64 7.38 -18.37
C SER A 249 41.66 7.56 -19.50
N GLN A 250 42.93 7.81 -19.19
CA GLN A 250 44.00 8.05 -20.16
C GLN A 250 45.18 7.13 -19.89
N ASN A 251 45.77 6.54 -20.92
CA ASN A 251 46.95 5.68 -20.76
C ASN A 251 48.21 6.56 -20.58
N PRO A 252 48.90 6.50 -19.42
CA PRO A 252 50.07 7.35 -19.17
C PRO A 252 51.38 6.77 -19.74
N PHE A 253 51.34 5.56 -20.33
CA PHE A 253 52.52 4.88 -20.86
C PHE A 253 52.74 5.21 -22.35
N ASP A 254 54.01 5.23 -22.78
CA ASP A 254 54.39 5.41 -24.19
C ASP A 254 53.71 4.37 -25.09
N SER A 255 53.10 4.82 -26.19
CA SER A 255 52.38 3.99 -27.17
C SER A 255 53.23 2.87 -27.77
N ASN A 256 54.56 3.04 -27.81
CA ASN A 256 55.50 2.00 -28.27
C ASN A 256 55.76 0.90 -27.23
N SER A 257 55.29 1.06 -25.99
CA SER A 257 55.47 0.09 -24.91
C SER A 257 54.31 -0.92 -24.85
N LYS A 258 54.57 -2.12 -24.32
CA LYS A 258 53.53 -3.14 -24.08
C LYS A 258 52.38 -2.64 -23.19
N LYS A 259 52.63 -1.65 -22.31
CA LYS A 259 51.60 -1.03 -21.47
C LYS A 259 50.85 0.08 -22.19
N GLY A 260 51.49 0.81 -23.10
CA GLY A 260 50.86 1.86 -23.90
C GLY A 260 49.87 1.33 -24.95
N SER A 261 50.02 0.08 -25.38
CA SER A 261 49.04 -0.60 -26.25
C SER A 261 47.88 -1.28 -25.51
N MET A 262 47.87 -1.25 -24.17
CA MET A 262 46.77 -1.80 -23.38
C MET A 262 45.62 -0.80 -23.25
N PRO A 263 44.36 -1.27 -23.15
CA PRO A 263 43.22 -0.41 -22.85
C PRO A 263 43.37 0.21 -21.45
N THR A 264 42.72 1.36 -21.26
CA THR A 264 42.60 1.97 -19.94
C THR A 264 41.65 1.14 -19.05
N PRO A 265 41.74 1.25 -17.71
CA PRO A 265 40.76 0.63 -16.84
C PRO A 265 39.32 1.11 -17.13
N PHE A 266 39.13 2.37 -17.54
CA PHE A 266 37.84 2.89 -17.98
C PHE A 266 37.32 2.14 -19.22
N ASP A 267 38.14 2.00 -20.27
CA ASP A 267 37.76 1.28 -21.49
C ASP A 267 37.45 -0.19 -21.20
N ALA A 268 38.20 -0.82 -20.29
CA ALA A 268 37.97 -2.19 -19.88
C ALA A 268 36.60 -2.36 -19.22
N HIS A 269 36.24 -1.48 -18.27
CA HIS A 269 34.92 -1.52 -17.63
C HIS A 269 33.79 -1.22 -18.60
N LEU A 270 33.96 -0.21 -19.46
CA LEU A 270 32.95 0.18 -20.45
C LEU A 270 32.71 -0.96 -21.45
N LYS A 271 33.78 -1.62 -21.91
CA LYS A 271 33.70 -2.77 -22.80
C LYS A 271 32.94 -3.95 -22.18
N TYR A 272 33.17 -4.24 -20.89
CA TYR A 272 32.43 -5.28 -20.17
C TYR A 272 30.92 -5.02 -20.20
N PHE A 273 30.48 -3.81 -19.83
CA PHE A 273 29.06 -3.48 -19.84
C PHE A 273 28.48 -3.40 -21.25
N TYR A 274 29.24 -2.95 -22.24
CA TYR A 274 28.83 -3.00 -23.64
C TYR A 274 28.54 -4.43 -24.10
N ASP A 275 29.43 -5.38 -23.78
CA ASP A 275 29.26 -6.78 -24.16
C ASP A 275 28.06 -7.42 -23.43
N VAL A 276 27.85 -7.09 -22.14
CA VAL A 276 26.68 -7.51 -21.37
C VAL A 276 25.38 -6.95 -21.97
N ILE A 277 25.33 -5.66 -22.29
CA ILE A 277 24.13 -5.02 -22.86
C ILE A 277 23.82 -5.59 -24.25
N LYS A 278 24.85 -5.81 -25.07
CA LYS A 278 24.70 -6.44 -26.37
C LYS A 278 24.12 -7.85 -26.26
N ALA A 279 24.54 -8.63 -25.26
CA ALA A 279 23.95 -9.94 -24.98
C ALA A 279 22.52 -9.81 -24.46
N ILE A 280 22.20 -8.78 -23.67
CA ILE A 280 20.82 -8.53 -23.21
C ILE A 280 19.88 -8.21 -24.39
N GLU A 281 20.36 -7.49 -25.40
CA GLU A 281 19.58 -7.15 -26.60
C GLU A 281 19.22 -8.38 -27.46
N SER A 282 19.96 -9.49 -27.34
CA SER A 282 19.61 -10.73 -28.05
C SER A 282 18.41 -11.45 -27.43
N ASN A 283 17.95 -11.03 -26.24
CA ASN A 283 16.89 -11.67 -25.45
C ASN A 283 17.15 -13.16 -25.18
N ASN A 284 18.42 -13.58 -25.15
CA ASN A 284 18.83 -14.95 -24.88
C ASN A 284 19.62 -15.00 -23.56
N LEU A 285 19.03 -15.62 -22.53
CA LEU A 285 19.62 -15.69 -21.19
C LEU A 285 20.92 -16.49 -21.17
N THR A 286 21.08 -17.50 -22.03
CA THR A 286 22.33 -18.25 -22.16
C THR A 286 23.48 -17.36 -22.67
N GLU A 287 23.21 -16.47 -23.63
CA GLU A 287 24.21 -15.50 -24.11
C GLU A 287 24.54 -14.46 -23.02
N ILE A 288 23.53 -14.02 -22.28
CA ILE A 288 23.71 -13.09 -21.15
C ILE A 288 24.58 -13.72 -20.07
N ILE A 289 24.33 -14.97 -19.67
CA ILE A 289 25.14 -15.69 -18.68
C ILE A 289 26.61 -15.72 -19.11
N ARG A 290 26.88 -16.03 -20.39
CA ARG A 290 28.24 -16.06 -20.93
C ARG A 290 28.92 -14.70 -20.88
N ALA A 291 28.22 -13.63 -21.30
CA ALA A 291 28.76 -12.27 -21.28
C ALA A 291 28.99 -11.78 -19.84
N SER A 292 28.06 -12.04 -18.93
CA SER A 292 28.13 -11.64 -17.53
C SER A 292 29.24 -12.34 -16.74
N ASN A 293 29.56 -13.58 -17.10
CA ASN A 293 30.67 -14.36 -16.53
C ASN A 293 32.02 -14.09 -17.22
N ALA A 294 32.06 -13.31 -18.30
CA ALA A 294 33.29 -13.00 -19.01
C ALA A 294 34.26 -12.22 -18.09
N LYS A 295 35.53 -12.63 -18.11
CA LYS A 295 36.57 -11.89 -17.38
C LYS A 295 36.76 -10.51 -18.00
N LEU A 296 36.94 -9.51 -17.14
CA LEU A 296 37.34 -8.17 -17.57
C LEU A 296 38.59 -8.25 -18.46
N ILE A 297 38.57 -7.52 -19.58
CA ILE A 297 39.74 -7.45 -20.46
C ILE A 297 40.93 -6.87 -19.69
N LYS A 298 42.14 -7.34 -20.02
CA LYS A 298 43.35 -6.87 -19.33
C LYS A 298 43.64 -5.41 -19.67
N SER A 299 43.50 -4.53 -18.68
CA SER A 299 44.06 -3.17 -18.70
C SER A 299 45.48 -3.16 -18.13
N TYR A 300 46.21 -2.05 -18.31
CA TYR A 300 47.45 -1.84 -17.57
C TYR A 300 47.18 -1.70 -16.06
N ASP A 301 48.22 -1.91 -15.26
CA ASP A 301 48.14 -1.88 -13.80
C ASP A 301 48.29 -0.45 -13.27
N SER A 302 47.33 -0.02 -12.44
CA SER A 302 47.36 1.26 -11.74
C SER A 302 48.19 1.21 -10.44
N ARG A 303 48.63 0.02 -10.01
CA ARG A 303 49.50 -0.15 -8.83
C ARG A 303 50.87 0.48 -9.12
N GLY A 304 51.09 1.64 -8.52
CA GLY A 304 52.31 2.45 -8.69
C GLY A 304 52.10 3.78 -9.42
N LEU A 305 50.87 4.13 -9.79
CA LEU A 305 50.53 5.44 -10.37
C LEU A 305 49.97 6.43 -9.35
N PHE A 306 49.85 6.02 -8.09
CA PHE A 306 49.55 6.91 -6.98
C PHE A 306 50.84 7.59 -6.50
N ASN A 307 50.77 8.89 -6.23
CA ASN A 307 51.87 9.74 -5.77
C ASN A 307 51.48 10.46 -4.47
N GLU A 308 52.39 11.27 -3.91
CA GLU A 308 52.16 12.02 -2.67
C GLU A 308 50.89 12.89 -2.73
N ASP A 309 50.53 13.40 -3.91
CA ASP A 309 49.38 14.30 -4.10
C ASP A 309 48.02 13.56 -4.11
N ASN A 310 47.99 12.23 -4.29
CA ASN A 310 46.74 11.49 -4.49
C ASN A 310 46.63 10.16 -3.72
N GLU A 311 47.63 9.82 -2.90
CA GLU A 311 47.65 8.58 -2.11
C GLU A 311 46.45 8.48 -1.14
N GLU A 312 45.94 9.60 -0.63
CA GLU A 312 44.75 9.62 0.25
C GLU A 312 43.48 9.08 -0.42
N TYR A 313 43.37 9.21 -1.75
CA TYR A 313 42.21 8.76 -2.52
C TYR A 313 42.27 7.28 -2.92
N LYS A 314 43.41 6.62 -2.74
CA LYS A 314 43.65 5.23 -3.16
C LYS A 314 42.65 4.24 -2.58
N ALA A 315 42.33 4.37 -1.29
CA ALA A 315 41.36 3.51 -0.63
C ALA A 315 39.95 3.68 -1.24
N LYS A 316 39.52 4.93 -1.46
CA LYS A 316 38.22 5.25 -2.05
C LYS A 316 38.15 4.81 -3.52
N TYR A 317 39.21 5.04 -4.29
CA TYR A 317 39.31 4.58 -5.68
C TYR A 317 39.19 3.06 -5.79
N ASN A 318 39.94 2.30 -4.98
CA ASN A 318 39.88 0.84 -5.01
C ASN A 318 38.50 0.29 -4.60
N SER A 319 37.86 0.95 -3.63
CA SER A 319 36.49 0.64 -3.23
C SER A 319 35.51 0.86 -4.39
N LEU A 320 35.55 2.03 -5.04
CA LEU A 320 34.70 2.34 -6.20
C LEU A 320 34.98 1.40 -7.39
N LYS A 321 36.25 1.15 -7.72
CA LYS A 321 36.69 0.24 -8.78
C LYS A 321 36.16 -1.19 -8.58
N THR A 322 36.25 -1.71 -7.36
CA THR A 322 35.71 -3.03 -7.02
C THR A 322 34.18 -3.04 -7.17
N ASN A 323 33.54 -1.94 -6.78
CA ASN A 323 32.09 -1.80 -6.83
C ASN A 323 31.53 -1.73 -8.25
N VAL A 324 32.28 -1.27 -9.25
CA VAL A 324 31.81 -1.14 -10.65
C VAL A 324 31.20 -2.44 -11.17
N ILE A 325 31.97 -3.53 -11.18
CA ILE A 325 31.50 -4.83 -11.69
C ILE A 325 30.69 -5.56 -10.62
N LYS A 326 31.12 -5.48 -9.35
CA LYS A 326 30.45 -6.14 -8.23
C LYS A 326 28.98 -5.73 -8.14
N PHE A 327 28.67 -4.45 -8.34
CA PHE A 327 27.31 -3.92 -8.33
C PHE A 327 26.38 -4.66 -9.30
N TYR A 328 26.84 -4.96 -10.52
CA TYR A 328 26.06 -5.76 -11.48
C TYR A 328 26.07 -7.25 -11.12
N ARG A 329 27.23 -7.80 -10.79
CA ARG A 329 27.43 -9.22 -10.50
C ARG A 329 26.62 -9.72 -9.31
N ASP A 330 26.55 -8.94 -8.23
CA ASP A 330 25.77 -9.31 -7.04
C ASP A 330 24.30 -9.53 -7.43
N LYS A 331 23.72 -8.59 -8.19
CA LYS A 331 22.34 -8.69 -8.66
C LYS A 331 22.13 -9.79 -9.72
N PHE A 332 23.12 -10.01 -10.57
CA PHE A 332 23.09 -11.11 -11.54
C PHE A 332 23.04 -12.47 -10.83
N ASN A 333 23.89 -12.67 -9.81
CA ASN A 333 23.91 -13.90 -9.02
C ASN A 333 22.62 -14.10 -8.19
N ASP A 334 21.94 -13.02 -7.80
CA ASP A 334 20.63 -13.11 -7.14
C ASP A 334 19.52 -13.64 -8.06
N LEU A 335 19.65 -13.46 -9.38
CA LEU A 335 18.59 -13.71 -10.36
C LEU A 335 18.86 -14.93 -11.25
N VAL A 336 20.12 -15.29 -11.44
CA VAL A 336 20.54 -16.27 -12.44
C VAL A 336 21.51 -17.25 -11.81
N TYR A 337 21.29 -18.54 -12.10
CA TYR A 337 22.21 -19.61 -11.73
C TYR A 337 23.24 -19.83 -12.84
N ASP A 338 24.51 -19.96 -12.46
CA ASP A 338 25.62 -20.13 -13.41
C ASP A 338 25.66 -21.55 -14.02
N ASP A 339 25.27 -22.57 -13.26
CA ASP A 339 25.23 -23.98 -13.70
C ASP A 339 23.77 -24.47 -13.81
N PHE A 340 23.37 -24.88 -15.01
CA PHE A 340 22.03 -25.38 -15.28
C PHE A 340 21.71 -26.67 -14.53
N GLU A 341 22.68 -27.59 -14.38
CA GLU A 341 22.44 -28.86 -13.69
C GLU A 341 22.32 -28.65 -12.18
N GLU A 342 23.10 -27.73 -11.61
CA GLU A 342 22.92 -27.29 -10.23
C GLU A 342 21.56 -26.63 -10.03
N PHE A 343 21.16 -25.72 -10.93
CA PHE A 343 19.85 -25.06 -10.88
C PHE A 343 18.70 -26.07 -10.92
N LYS A 344 18.77 -27.02 -11.86
CA LYS A 344 17.80 -28.12 -11.99
C LYS A 344 17.71 -28.94 -10.71
N LYS A 345 18.84 -29.24 -10.07
CA LYS A 345 18.89 -29.94 -8.79
C LYS A 345 18.24 -29.12 -7.66
N VAL A 346 18.47 -27.80 -7.61
CA VAL A 346 17.83 -26.89 -6.64
C VAL A 346 16.31 -26.90 -6.80
N LEU A 347 15.78 -26.78 -8.02
CA LEU A 347 14.33 -26.83 -8.27
C LEU A 347 13.73 -28.19 -7.89
N THR A 348 14.44 -29.29 -8.20
CA THR A 348 13.99 -30.65 -7.89
C THR A 348 13.94 -30.91 -6.38
N THR A 349 14.83 -30.30 -5.59
CA THR A 349 14.85 -30.47 -4.13
C THR A 349 13.91 -29.50 -3.41
N SER A 350 13.70 -28.30 -3.94
CA SER A 350 12.85 -27.28 -3.30
C SER A 350 11.35 -27.50 -3.52
N ILE A 351 10.93 -28.22 -4.57
CA ILE A 351 9.51 -28.45 -4.86
C ILE A 351 8.80 -29.25 -3.74
N LYS A 352 9.46 -30.28 -3.21
CA LYS A 352 8.87 -31.17 -2.19
C LYS A 352 8.45 -30.44 -0.91
N PRO A 353 9.31 -29.65 -0.24
CA PRO A 353 8.89 -28.91 0.95
C PRO A 353 7.83 -27.84 0.65
N LEU A 354 7.79 -27.29 -0.56
CA LEU A 354 6.72 -26.36 -0.96
C LEU A 354 5.37 -27.08 -1.08
N GLU A 355 5.35 -28.28 -1.67
CA GLU A 355 4.14 -29.11 -1.72
C GLU A 355 3.63 -29.47 -0.31
N GLN A 356 4.53 -29.82 0.61
CA GLN A 356 4.19 -30.05 2.01
C GLN A 356 3.64 -28.79 2.69
N LEU A 357 4.24 -27.62 2.45
CA LEU A 357 3.75 -26.36 3.00
C LEU A 357 2.34 -26.01 2.48
N VAL A 358 2.10 -26.19 1.17
CA VAL A 358 0.78 -25.98 0.54
C VAL A 358 -0.24 -26.97 1.11
N PHE A 359 0.15 -28.22 1.33
CA PHE A 359 -0.71 -29.22 1.96
C PHE A 359 -1.18 -28.77 3.36
N TYR A 360 -0.26 -28.37 4.25
CA TYR A 360 -0.63 -27.90 5.59
C TYR A 360 -1.45 -26.60 5.56
N GLN A 361 -1.17 -25.70 4.61
CA GLN A 361 -2.00 -24.51 4.42
C GLN A 361 -3.42 -24.87 4.00
N LYS A 362 -3.62 -25.84 3.10
CA LYS A 362 -4.95 -26.31 2.69
C LYS A 362 -5.72 -26.95 3.86
N GLU A 363 -5.05 -27.77 4.66
CA GLU A 363 -5.65 -28.37 5.86
C GLU A 363 -6.05 -27.30 6.88
N PHE A 364 -5.20 -26.29 7.10
CA PHE A 364 -5.55 -25.12 7.93
C PHE A 364 -6.75 -24.35 7.37
N LYS A 365 -6.75 -24.03 6.07
CA LYS A 365 -7.83 -23.30 5.40
C LYS A 365 -9.16 -24.04 5.53
N LYS A 366 -9.15 -25.36 5.37
CA LYS A 366 -10.32 -26.22 5.57
C LYS A 366 -10.84 -26.15 7.02
N ALA A 367 -9.97 -26.35 8.01
CA ALA A 367 -10.36 -26.27 9.42
C ALA A 367 -10.91 -24.88 9.80
N TYR A 368 -10.30 -23.82 9.27
CA TYR A 368 -10.78 -22.45 9.46
C TYR A 368 -12.14 -22.21 8.80
N GLN A 369 -12.38 -22.77 7.61
CA GLN A 369 -13.67 -22.71 6.94
C GLN A 369 -14.77 -23.46 7.72
N GLU A 370 -14.47 -24.65 8.24
CA GLU A 370 -15.39 -25.44 9.07
C GLU A 370 -15.76 -24.69 10.36
N TYR A 371 -14.79 -24.06 11.02
CA TYR A 371 -15.03 -23.21 12.18
C TYR A 371 -15.97 -22.05 11.83
N LYS A 372 -15.70 -21.35 10.72
CA LYS A 372 -16.53 -20.24 10.24
C LYS A 372 -17.97 -20.67 9.95
N GLN A 373 -18.14 -21.78 9.24
CA GLN A 373 -19.46 -22.33 8.92
C GLN A 373 -20.25 -22.70 10.17
N THR A 374 -19.62 -23.38 11.13
CA THR A 374 -20.28 -23.81 12.38
C THR A 374 -20.78 -22.61 13.21
N ASN A 375 -20.08 -21.48 13.12
CA ASN A 375 -20.41 -20.25 13.87
C ASN A 375 -21.20 -19.23 13.03
N ASN A 376 -21.60 -19.55 11.79
CA ASN A 376 -22.20 -18.61 10.83
C ASN A 376 -21.38 -17.31 10.64
N LEU A 377 -20.05 -17.43 10.62
CA LEU A 377 -19.11 -16.32 10.47
C LEU A 377 -18.56 -16.26 9.04
N LEU A 378 -18.38 -15.05 8.52
CA LEU A 378 -17.61 -14.77 7.31
C LEU A 378 -16.56 -13.70 7.59
N ASP A 379 -15.40 -13.81 6.96
CA ASP A 379 -14.45 -12.70 6.86
C ASP A 379 -14.60 -11.96 5.52
N PHE A 380 -13.85 -10.87 5.33
CA PHE A 380 -13.94 -10.07 4.11
C PHE A 380 -13.57 -10.84 2.84
N ASN A 381 -12.63 -11.78 2.94
CA ASN A 381 -12.22 -12.60 1.79
C ASN A 381 -13.34 -13.58 1.41
N ASP A 382 -14.03 -14.15 2.39
CA ASP A 382 -15.20 -14.98 2.13
C ASP A 382 -16.32 -14.21 1.43
N LEU A 383 -16.52 -12.92 1.77
CA LEU A 383 -17.54 -12.11 1.11
C LEU A 383 -17.27 -12.04 -0.40
N GLU A 384 -16.02 -11.76 -0.79
CA GLU A 384 -15.62 -11.67 -2.19
C GLU A 384 -15.69 -13.03 -2.90
N ALA A 385 -15.14 -14.08 -2.28
CA ALA A 385 -15.12 -15.42 -2.85
C ALA A 385 -16.54 -15.99 -3.04
N ASN A 386 -17.42 -15.86 -2.03
CA ASN A 386 -18.80 -16.32 -2.15
C ASN A 386 -19.62 -15.46 -3.12
N ALA A 387 -19.38 -14.15 -3.19
CA ALA A 387 -20.04 -13.31 -4.19
C ALA A 387 -19.66 -13.73 -5.62
N LEU A 388 -18.37 -13.99 -5.87
CA LEU A 388 -17.91 -14.54 -7.16
C LEU A 388 -18.56 -15.89 -7.49
N LYS A 389 -18.79 -16.74 -6.49
CA LYS A 389 -19.48 -18.02 -6.66
C LYS A 389 -20.94 -17.83 -7.06
N ILE A 390 -21.67 -16.89 -6.44
CA ILE A 390 -23.08 -16.60 -6.80
C ILE A 390 -23.20 -15.97 -8.20
N LEU A 391 -22.17 -15.29 -8.67
CA LEU A 391 -22.14 -14.75 -10.03
C LEU A 391 -21.91 -15.81 -11.11
N GLU A 392 -21.69 -17.08 -10.76
CA GLU A 392 -21.64 -18.15 -11.75
C GLU A 392 -22.96 -18.24 -12.53
N PRO A 393 -22.94 -18.37 -13.87
CA PRO A 393 -24.13 -18.30 -14.72
C PRO A 393 -25.27 -19.25 -14.30
N GLN A 394 -24.93 -20.40 -13.70
CA GLN A 394 -25.87 -21.39 -13.20
C GLN A 394 -26.86 -20.86 -12.14
N TYR A 395 -26.51 -19.80 -11.41
CA TYR A 395 -27.37 -19.19 -10.39
C TYR A 395 -28.25 -18.06 -10.93
N GLY A 396 -28.03 -17.61 -12.17
CA GLY A 396 -28.84 -16.56 -12.83
C GLY A 396 -28.69 -15.13 -12.26
N ILE A 397 -27.95 -14.93 -11.16
CA ILE A 397 -27.81 -13.61 -10.52
C ILE A 397 -27.05 -12.62 -11.39
N VAL A 398 -26.03 -13.08 -12.11
CA VAL A 398 -25.29 -12.23 -13.05
C VAL A 398 -26.18 -11.71 -14.19
N ASP A 399 -27.14 -12.52 -14.66
CA ASP A 399 -28.11 -12.10 -15.69
C ASP A 399 -29.08 -11.05 -15.14
N LEU A 400 -29.54 -11.21 -13.89
CA LEU A 400 -30.37 -10.23 -13.21
C LEU A 400 -29.64 -8.89 -13.07
N LEU A 401 -28.40 -8.91 -12.57
CA LEU A 401 -27.57 -7.71 -12.41
C LEU A 401 -27.29 -7.05 -13.76
N TYR A 402 -27.01 -7.85 -14.80
CA TYR A 402 -26.74 -7.34 -16.15
C TYR A 402 -27.93 -6.55 -16.71
N HIS A 403 -29.17 -7.03 -16.52
CA HIS A 403 -30.37 -6.32 -16.98
C HIS A 403 -30.71 -5.09 -16.12
N GLN A 404 -30.41 -5.15 -14.81
CA GLN A 404 -30.67 -4.06 -13.88
C GLN A 404 -29.69 -2.89 -14.07
N LEU A 405 -28.39 -3.18 -14.17
CA LEU A 405 -27.33 -2.18 -14.18
C LEU A 405 -27.15 -1.57 -15.57
N LYS A 406 -26.92 -0.25 -15.61
CA LYS A 406 -26.63 0.51 -16.84
C LYS A 406 -25.20 1.00 -16.90
N GLU A 407 -24.56 1.19 -15.75
CA GLU A 407 -23.15 1.57 -15.65
C GLU A 407 -22.57 1.11 -14.31
N ILE A 408 -21.29 0.73 -14.32
CA ILE A 408 -20.52 0.41 -13.12
C ILE A 408 -19.44 1.48 -12.94
N MET A 409 -19.40 2.11 -11.77
CA MET A 409 -18.48 3.20 -11.45
C MET A 409 -17.58 2.78 -10.29
N ILE A 410 -16.29 3.06 -10.39
CA ILE A 410 -15.30 2.71 -9.36
C ILE A 410 -14.46 3.92 -9.02
N ASP A 411 -14.47 4.32 -7.74
CA ASP A 411 -13.59 5.34 -7.18
C ASP A 411 -12.33 4.71 -6.59
N GLU A 412 -11.23 5.47 -6.59
CA GLU A 412 -9.90 5.01 -6.16
C GLU A 412 -9.46 3.69 -6.83
N TYR A 413 -9.68 3.62 -8.16
CA TYR A 413 -9.47 2.39 -8.94
C TYR A 413 -8.04 1.83 -8.87
N GLN A 414 -7.03 2.65 -8.56
CA GLN A 414 -5.64 2.21 -8.37
C GLN A 414 -5.43 1.28 -7.16
N ASP A 415 -6.41 1.17 -6.26
CA ASP A 415 -6.35 0.36 -5.05
C ASP A 415 -7.18 -0.94 -5.18
N THR A 416 -7.61 -1.28 -6.40
CA THR A 416 -8.34 -2.52 -6.73
C THR A 416 -7.39 -3.72 -6.76
N ASN A 417 -7.86 -4.89 -6.31
CA ASN A 417 -7.13 -6.16 -6.43
C ASN A 417 -7.69 -7.05 -7.56
N GLN A 418 -7.04 -8.18 -7.84
CA GLN A 418 -7.44 -9.09 -8.93
C GLN A 418 -8.85 -9.69 -8.73
N ILE A 419 -9.23 -10.01 -7.49
CA ILE A 419 -10.54 -10.59 -7.16
C ILE A 419 -11.68 -9.59 -7.41
N GLN A 420 -11.47 -8.34 -6.97
CA GLN A 420 -12.40 -7.24 -7.18
C GLN A 420 -12.55 -6.90 -8.66
N GLU A 421 -11.45 -6.86 -9.41
CA GLU A 421 -11.50 -6.69 -10.87
C GLU A 421 -12.30 -7.81 -11.53
N THR A 422 -12.03 -9.07 -11.15
CA THR A 422 -12.76 -10.24 -11.65
C THR A 422 -14.25 -10.17 -11.34
N LEU A 423 -14.63 -9.69 -10.15
CA LEU A 423 -16.03 -9.49 -9.76
C LEU A 423 -16.74 -8.52 -10.70
N ILE A 424 -16.07 -7.42 -11.06
CA ILE A 424 -16.61 -6.41 -11.96
C ILE A 424 -16.70 -6.94 -13.39
N ASP A 425 -15.65 -7.60 -13.86
CA ASP A 425 -15.62 -8.17 -15.21
C ASP A 425 -16.70 -9.24 -15.38
N LYS A 426 -16.93 -10.11 -14.39
CA LYS A 426 -18.02 -11.10 -14.44
C LYS A 426 -19.40 -10.47 -14.64
N ILE A 427 -19.65 -9.29 -14.07
CA ILE A 427 -20.92 -8.58 -14.22
C ILE A 427 -20.95 -7.81 -15.54
N ALA A 428 -19.90 -7.05 -15.83
CA ALA A 428 -19.88 -6.11 -16.93
C ALA A 428 -19.72 -6.76 -18.30
N ASP A 429 -18.95 -7.84 -18.37
CA ASP A 429 -18.62 -8.56 -19.60
C ASP A 429 -19.49 -9.82 -19.81
N TYR A 430 -20.56 -9.98 -19.01
CA TYR A 430 -21.43 -11.17 -19.06
C TYR A 430 -22.05 -11.42 -20.44
N LYS A 431 -22.54 -10.37 -21.10
CA LYS A 431 -23.17 -10.40 -22.43
C LYS A 431 -22.86 -9.12 -23.21
N GLU A 432 -22.95 -9.20 -24.54
CA GLU A 432 -22.91 -8.02 -25.41
C GLU A 432 -24.31 -7.38 -25.57
N PRO A 433 -24.42 -6.04 -25.52
CA PRO A 433 -23.34 -5.07 -25.29
C PRO A 433 -22.85 -5.09 -23.85
N LYS A 434 -21.53 -4.97 -23.64
CA LYS A 434 -20.94 -4.86 -22.30
C LYS A 434 -21.49 -3.68 -21.51
N ILE A 435 -21.59 -3.82 -20.18
CA ILE A 435 -21.90 -2.68 -19.31
C ILE A 435 -20.68 -1.77 -19.25
N ASN A 436 -20.89 -0.49 -19.53
CA ASN A 436 -19.81 0.50 -19.48
C ASN A 436 -19.27 0.63 -18.05
N ARG A 437 -17.95 0.76 -17.94
CA ARG A 437 -17.25 1.00 -16.68
C ARG A 437 -16.76 2.44 -16.63
N PHE A 438 -16.95 3.13 -15.52
CA PHE A 438 -16.40 4.46 -15.26
C PHE A 438 -15.45 4.40 -14.07
N MET A 439 -14.16 4.35 -14.34
CA MET A 439 -13.11 4.16 -13.34
C MET A 439 -12.38 5.47 -13.11
N VAL A 440 -12.24 5.89 -11.85
CA VAL A 440 -11.52 7.11 -11.48
C VAL A 440 -10.40 6.76 -10.51
N GLY A 441 -9.20 7.25 -10.76
CA GLY A 441 -8.07 6.97 -9.89
C GLY A 441 -6.82 7.75 -10.25
N ASP A 442 -5.75 7.51 -9.50
CA ASP A 442 -4.43 8.06 -9.76
C ASP A 442 -3.35 7.06 -9.34
N MET A 443 -2.56 6.60 -10.30
CA MET A 443 -1.43 5.70 -10.06
C MET A 443 -0.50 6.21 -8.93
N LYS A 444 -0.27 7.52 -8.87
CA LYS A 444 0.62 8.16 -7.87
C LYS A 444 0.12 8.00 -6.43
N GLN A 445 -1.15 7.65 -6.25
CA GLN A 445 -1.81 7.53 -4.95
C GLN A 445 -2.00 6.08 -4.52
N SER A 446 -1.52 5.09 -5.29
CA SER A 446 -1.62 3.69 -4.89
C SER A 446 -0.69 3.41 -3.71
N ILE A 447 -1.27 3.24 -2.52
CA ILE A 447 -0.55 3.03 -1.26
C ILE A 447 -0.99 1.76 -0.52
N TYR A 448 -1.99 1.04 -1.05
CA TYR A 448 -2.60 -0.12 -0.42
C TYR A 448 -2.06 -1.48 -0.92
N ARG A 449 -0.86 -1.52 -1.49
CA ARG A 449 -0.20 -2.79 -1.86
C ARG A 449 -0.07 -3.79 -0.70
N PHE A 450 0.01 -3.30 0.55
CA PHE A 450 0.02 -4.15 1.75
C PHE A 450 -1.36 -4.77 2.08
N ARG A 451 -2.44 -4.27 1.47
CA ARG A 451 -3.78 -4.87 1.40
C ARG A 451 -4.03 -5.48 0.02
N GLU A 452 -2.95 -5.81 -0.68
CA GLU A 452 -2.99 -6.64 -1.88
C GLU A 452 -3.67 -5.97 -3.09
N ALA A 453 -3.78 -4.63 -3.06
CA ALA A 453 -4.07 -3.87 -4.26
C ALA A 453 -2.99 -4.10 -5.33
N ASP A 454 -3.40 -4.19 -6.59
CA ASP A 454 -2.52 -4.39 -7.73
C ASP A 454 -2.56 -3.16 -8.67
N PRO A 455 -1.58 -2.23 -8.55
CA PRO A 455 -1.49 -1.05 -9.40
C PRO A 455 -1.35 -1.37 -10.88
N GLU A 456 -0.89 -2.58 -11.23
CA GLU A 456 -0.69 -2.98 -12.62
C GLU A 456 -2.02 -3.07 -13.38
N ILE A 457 -3.13 -3.38 -12.69
CA ILE A 457 -4.48 -3.36 -13.25
C ILE A 457 -4.81 -1.95 -13.77
N PHE A 458 -4.54 -0.92 -12.96
CA PHE A 458 -4.70 0.47 -13.39
C PHE A 458 -3.73 0.81 -14.52
N ASN A 459 -2.47 0.37 -14.43
CA ASN A 459 -1.41 0.71 -15.37
C ASN A 459 -1.72 0.18 -16.78
N GLN A 460 -2.13 -1.08 -16.86
CA GLN A 460 -2.51 -1.72 -18.10
C GLN A 460 -3.63 -0.96 -18.79
N LYS A 461 -4.69 -0.56 -18.06
CA LYS A 461 -5.79 0.24 -18.62
C LYS A 461 -5.34 1.66 -18.97
N TYR A 462 -4.47 2.27 -18.17
CA TYR A 462 -3.89 3.60 -18.45
C TYR A 462 -3.11 3.62 -19.76
N LEU A 463 -2.37 2.55 -20.06
CA LEU A 463 -1.57 2.43 -21.29
C LEU A 463 -2.41 2.03 -22.51
N THR A 464 -3.46 1.22 -22.32
CA THR A 464 -4.22 0.61 -23.43
C THR A 464 -5.53 1.33 -23.78
N PHE A 465 -6.16 2.05 -22.85
CA PHE A 465 -7.38 2.80 -23.15
C PHE A 465 -7.07 3.90 -24.18
N ASN A 466 -8.00 4.13 -25.10
CA ASN A 466 -7.85 4.83 -26.41
C ASN A 466 -7.29 3.97 -27.55
N GLN A 467 -6.63 2.84 -27.27
CA GLN A 467 -6.14 1.91 -28.31
C GLN A 467 -7.16 0.79 -28.59
N ILE A 468 -8.03 0.50 -27.61
CA ILE A 468 -9.05 -0.55 -27.68
C ILE A 468 -10.41 0.07 -28.06
N PRO A 469 -11.23 -0.57 -28.94
CA PRO A 469 -12.58 -0.11 -29.25
C PRO A 469 -13.46 0.08 -28.00
N ASN A 470 -14.34 1.08 -28.02
CA ASN A 470 -15.27 1.39 -26.93
C ASN A 470 -14.58 1.61 -25.57
N THR A 471 -13.32 2.08 -25.57
CA THR A 471 -12.60 2.52 -24.37
C THR A 471 -12.08 3.95 -24.54
N LYS A 472 -12.00 4.69 -23.43
CA LYS A 472 -11.51 6.07 -23.44
C LYS A 472 -10.72 6.40 -22.17
N ARG A 473 -9.55 7.01 -22.32
CA ARG A 473 -8.78 7.58 -21.22
C ARG A 473 -8.93 9.09 -21.19
N ILE A 474 -9.23 9.66 -20.03
CA ILE A 474 -9.36 11.10 -19.81
C ILE A 474 -8.40 11.52 -18.71
N ASP A 475 -7.48 12.42 -19.02
CA ASP A 475 -6.45 12.88 -18.08
C ASP A 475 -6.79 14.27 -17.54
N LEU A 476 -7.04 14.36 -16.24
CA LEU A 476 -7.30 15.64 -15.56
C LEU A 476 -5.97 16.24 -15.11
N ARG A 477 -5.74 17.52 -15.42
CA ARG A 477 -4.42 18.14 -15.19
C ARG A 477 -4.37 19.10 -14.01
N TYR A 478 -5.53 19.59 -13.57
CA TYR A 478 -5.62 20.74 -12.67
C TYR A 478 -5.99 20.36 -11.23
N ASN A 479 -5.31 20.98 -10.27
CA ASN A 479 -5.59 20.85 -8.83
C ASN A 479 -6.44 22.03 -8.33
N TYR A 480 -7.52 21.70 -7.62
CA TYR A 480 -8.47 22.65 -7.04
C TYR A 480 -8.37 22.80 -5.52
N ARG A 481 -7.56 21.97 -4.87
CA ARG A 481 -7.51 21.87 -3.41
C ARG A 481 -6.42 22.74 -2.77
N SER A 482 -5.25 22.81 -3.39
CA SER A 482 -4.04 23.33 -2.74
C SER A 482 -3.57 24.65 -3.34
N ASN A 483 -2.81 25.41 -2.55
CA ASN A 483 -2.09 26.60 -3.01
C ASN A 483 -0.91 26.20 -3.92
N LYS A 484 -0.49 27.09 -4.82
CA LYS A 484 0.59 26.87 -5.81
C LYS A 484 1.89 26.39 -5.15
N ILE A 485 2.28 26.99 -4.02
CA ILE A 485 3.53 26.62 -3.31
C ILE A 485 3.58 25.13 -2.94
N VAL A 486 2.45 24.54 -2.54
CA VAL A 486 2.39 23.11 -2.22
C VAL A 486 2.59 22.28 -3.50
N LEU A 487 1.94 22.66 -4.59
CA LEU A 487 2.06 21.96 -5.87
C LEU A 487 3.49 22.03 -6.41
N ASP A 488 4.10 23.21 -6.40
CA ASP A 488 5.47 23.40 -6.86
C ASP A 488 6.46 22.59 -6.02
N SER A 489 6.29 22.56 -4.70
CA SER A 489 7.16 21.79 -3.79
C SER A 489 7.07 20.29 -4.07
N VAL A 490 5.84 19.79 -4.25
CA VAL A 490 5.57 18.39 -4.60
C VAL A 490 6.15 18.05 -5.97
N ASN A 491 5.91 18.89 -6.98
CA ASN A 491 6.46 18.71 -8.32
C ASN A 491 7.99 18.71 -8.31
N TYR A 492 8.62 19.62 -7.56
CA TYR A 492 10.08 19.72 -7.43
C TYR A 492 10.71 18.43 -6.89
N ILE A 493 10.10 17.85 -5.86
CA ILE A 493 10.56 16.59 -5.25
C ILE A 493 10.35 15.43 -6.22
N PHE A 494 9.13 15.24 -6.75
CA PHE A 494 8.80 14.06 -7.55
C PHE A 494 9.45 14.07 -8.95
N ASN A 495 9.77 15.23 -9.52
CA ASN A 495 10.60 15.34 -10.72
C ASN A 495 11.98 14.67 -10.56
N GLN A 496 12.48 14.50 -9.33
CA GLN A 496 13.80 13.94 -9.05
C GLN A 496 13.77 12.47 -8.67
N ILE A 497 12.63 11.96 -8.19
CA ILE A 497 12.54 10.63 -7.54
C ILE A 497 11.49 9.69 -8.13
N MET A 498 10.51 10.18 -8.90
CA MET A 498 9.38 9.37 -9.39
C MET A 498 9.51 9.11 -10.89
N ASP A 499 9.97 7.90 -11.20
CA ASP A 499 10.02 7.34 -12.54
C ASP A 499 9.18 6.04 -12.63
N GLN A 500 9.21 5.38 -13.80
CA GLN A 500 8.51 4.12 -14.01
C GLN A 500 8.95 3.00 -13.04
N ASP A 501 10.17 3.04 -12.52
CA ASP A 501 10.74 1.97 -11.69
C ASP A 501 10.41 2.15 -10.21
N ILE A 502 10.44 3.38 -9.71
CA ILE A 502 10.20 3.71 -8.30
C ILE A 502 8.73 4.02 -8.06
N GLY A 503 8.05 4.68 -9.00
CA GLY A 503 6.69 5.18 -8.84
C GLY A 503 5.66 4.69 -9.85
N GLY A 504 6.06 3.83 -10.81
CA GLY A 504 5.15 3.26 -11.81
C GLY A 504 4.77 4.20 -12.96
N LEU A 505 5.25 5.45 -12.96
CA LEU A 505 5.07 6.41 -14.06
C LEU A 505 6.19 7.45 -14.07
N ASP A 506 6.46 8.02 -15.25
CA ASP A 506 7.50 9.04 -15.41
C ASP A 506 6.96 10.45 -15.07
N TYR A 507 7.32 10.97 -13.90
CA TYR A 507 6.78 12.26 -13.43
C TYR A 507 7.36 13.47 -14.19
N TYR A 508 8.60 13.35 -14.68
CA TYR A 508 9.31 14.45 -15.34
C TYR A 508 8.84 14.63 -16.78
N LEU A 509 8.74 13.52 -17.52
CA LEU A 509 8.38 13.49 -18.94
C LEU A 509 6.87 13.46 -19.19
N ASP A 510 6.06 12.99 -18.24
CA ASP A 510 4.60 12.98 -18.38
C ASP A 510 3.97 14.27 -17.81
N ASP A 511 3.62 15.21 -18.69
CA ASP A 511 2.94 16.45 -18.29
C ASP A 511 1.56 16.21 -17.65
N SER A 512 0.93 15.06 -17.88
CA SER A 512 -0.33 14.70 -17.23
C SER A 512 -0.14 14.24 -15.78
N ALA A 513 1.08 13.85 -15.40
CA ALA A 513 1.42 13.45 -14.04
C ALA A 513 1.61 14.64 -13.08
N LYS A 514 2.04 15.79 -13.62
CA LYS A 514 2.35 17.00 -12.86
C LYS A 514 1.10 17.61 -12.23
N LEU A 515 1.25 18.17 -11.03
CA LEU A 515 0.16 18.89 -10.37
C LEU A 515 0.13 20.33 -10.85
N ASN A 516 -0.89 20.68 -11.64
CA ASN A 516 -1.01 22.02 -12.22
C ASN A 516 -1.98 22.92 -11.46
N TYR A 517 -1.61 24.19 -11.29
CA TYR A 517 -2.47 25.21 -10.73
C TYR A 517 -3.41 25.78 -11.80
N ASP A 518 -4.71 25.85 -11.53
CA ASP A 518 -5.71 26.38 -12.48
C ASP A 518 -5.88 27.90 -12.33
N PHE A 519 -5.13 28.66 -13.13
CA PHE A 519 -5.17 30.12 -13.13
C PHE A 519 -6.52 30.69 -13.57
N LEU A 520 -7.24 30.05 -14.52
CA LEU A 520 -8.56 30.52 -14.96
C LEU A 520 -9.52 30.58 -13.78
N ARG A 521 -9.57 29.52 -12.99
CA ARG A 521 -10.59 29.37 -11.94
C ARG A 521 -10.18 30.00 -10.62
N LYS A 522 -8.92 29.84 -10.25
CA LYS A 522 -8.45 30.33 -8.95
C LYS A 522 -8.10 31.81 -8.97
N GLU A 523 -7.70 32.35 -10.12
CA GLU A 523 -7.36 33.76 -10.27
C GLU A 523 -8.40 34.56 -11.07
N GLY A 524 -9.38 33.89 -11.68
CA GLY A 524 -10.52 34.53 -12.36
C GLY A 524 -10.25 34.98 -13.81
N ALA A 525 -9.23 34.44 -14.49
CA ALA A 525 -9.07 34.64 -15.93
C ALA A 525 -10.26 34.01 -16.67
N LYS A 526 -10.86 34.76 -17.60
CA LYS A 526 -12.07 34.33 -18.32
C LYS A 526 -11.73 33.53 -19.57
N GLU A 527 -10.62 33.86 -20.23
CA GLU A 527 -10.20 33.26 -21.49
C GLU A 527 -8.74 32.79 -21.47
N VAL A 528 -8.36 31.97 -22.46
CA VAL A 528 -6.98 31.43 -22.58
C VAL A 528 -5.97 32.55 -22.83
N ASP A 529 -6.35 33.54 -23.63
CA ASP A 529 -5.46 34.67 -23.99
C ASP A 529 -5.16 35.58 -22.79
N GLU A 530 -6.08 35.67 -21.82
CA GLU A 530 -5.87 36.39 -20.55
C GLU A 530 -4.94 35.63 -19.59
N ARG A 531 -4.66 34.34 -19.84
CA ARG A 531 -3.89 33.51 -18.90
C ARG A 531 -2.48 34.01 -18.74
N GLU A 532 -1.80 34.48 -19.78
CA GLU A 532 -0.41 34.95 -19.64
C GLU A 532 -0.34 36.15 -18.71
N GLU A 533 -1.24 37.12 -18.89
CA GLU A 533 -1.31 38.32 -18.05
C GLU A 533 -1.71 37.98 -16.61
N VAL A 534 -2.73 37.15 -16.43
CA VAL A 534 -3.19 36.73 -15.10
C VAL A 534 -2.16 35.85 -14.41
N THR A 535 -1.46 34.98 -15.14
CA THR A 535 -0.36 34.16 -14.62
C THR A 535 0.80 35.05 -14.19
N ALA A 536 1.18 36.06 -14.96
CA ALA A 536 2.23 37.01 -14.58
C ALA A 536 1.84 37.81 -13.32
N LYS A 537 0.58 38.26 -13.22
CA LYS A 537 0.04 38.93 -12.02
C LYS A 537 0.02 38.00 -10.81
N ALA A 538 -0.46 36.78 -10.98
CA ALA A 538 -0.51 35.76 -9.93
C ALA A 538 0.90 35.35 -9.49
N SER A 539 1.84 35.17 -10.42
CA SER A 539 3.23 34.87 -10.11
C SER A 539 3.84 35.98 -9.26
N LYS A 540 3.70 37.25 -9.66
CA LYS A 540 4.15 38.38 -8.83
C LYS A 540 3.51 38.40 -7.44
N ARG A 541 2.23 38.01 -7.33
CA ARG A 541 1.54 37.88 -6.04
C ARG A 541 2.13 36.75 -5.20
N TYR A 542 2.43 35.60 -5.80
CA TYR A 542 3.06 34.47 -5.12
C TYR A 542 4.51 34.75 -4.71
N ASP A 543 5.28 35.44 -5.55
CA ASP A 543 6.65 35.85 -5.24
C ASP A 543 6.68 36.82 -4.05
N ASN A 544 5.61 37.60 -3.86
CA ASN A 544 5.44 38.50 -2.73
C ASN A 544 4.69 37.87 -1.52
N GLU A 545 4.17 36.65 -1.64
CA GLU A 545 3.42 35.97 -0.58
C GLU A 545 4.39 35.30 0.39
N THR A 546 4.58 35.93 1.55
CA THR A 546 5.53 35.46 2.58
C THR A 546 4.85 34.65 3.70
N ARG A 547 3.51 34.56 3.73
CA ARG A 547 2.78 33.82 4.78
C ARG A 547 2.98 32.31 4.67
N PHE A 548 3.16 31.79 3.44
CA PHE A 548 3.26 30.37 3.18
C PHE A 548 4.67 30.02 2.71
N THR A 549 5.24 28.96 3.27
CA THR A 549 6.56 28.45 2.90
C THR A 549 6.57 26.92 2.98
N SER A 550 7.50 26.31 2.26
CA SER A 550 7.82 24.89 2.38
C SER A 550 9.20 24.77 3.02
N GLU A 551 9.27 24.08 4.16
CA GLU A 551 10.50 23.93 4.94
C GLU A 551 10.89 22.46 5.08
N VAL A 552 12.19 22.18 5.01
CA VAL A 552 12.78 20.90 5.37
C VAL A 552 13.49 21.05 6.70
N LEU A 553 13.00 20.38 7.73
CA LEU A 553 13.57 20.39 9.07
C LEU A 553 14.58 19.25 9.21
N LEU A 554 15.83 19.59 9.52
CA LEU A 554 16.91 18.62 9.71
C LEU A 554 17.26 18.50 11.20
N SER A 555 17.25 17.28 11.71
CA SER A 555 17.72 16.95 13.06
C SER A 555 18.88 15.95 12.99
N TYR A 556 19.85 16.11 13.89
CA TYR A 556 20.92 15.12 14.04
C TYR A 556 20.36 13.83 14.66
N GLN A 557 20.68 12.69 14.05
CA GLN A 557 20.31 11.38 14.61
C GLN A 557 21.16 11.12 15.85
N THR A 558 20.50 10.85 16.98
CA THR A 558 21.15 10.53 18.26
C THR A 558 21.51 9.05 18.38
N GLY A 559 21.08 8.22 17.43
CA GLY A 559 21.26 6.75 17.45
C GLY A 559 20.22 6.02 18.29
N THR A 560 19.26 6.74 18.90
CA THR A 560 18.17 6.17 19.69
C THR A 560 16.83 6.68 19.18
N THR A 561 16.01 5.78 18.64
CA THR A 561 14.74 6.11 17.94
C THR A 561 13.77 6.95 18.76
N ASN A 562 13.66 6.70 20.08
CA ASN A 562 12.78 7.48 20.95
C ASN A 562 13.25 8.93 21.14
N ASN A 563 14.56 9.16 21.29
CA ASN A 563 15.09 10.51 21.44
C ASN A 563 14.98 11.31 20.14
N ASP A 564 15.20 10.64 19.01
CA ASP A 564 15.04 11.25 17.68
C ASP A 564 13.58 11.72 17.47
N ALA A 565 12.60 10.86 17.79
CA ALA A 565 11.18 11.21 17.70
C ALA A 565 10.77 12.36 18.65
N GLU A 566 11.33 12.41 19.87
CA GLU A 566 11.09 13.53 20.78
C GLU A 566 11.69 14.86 20.28
N LEU A 567 12.86 14.83 19.62
CA LEU A 567 13.46 16.01 19.01
C LEU A 567 12.63 16.52 17.85
N GLU A 568 12.21 15.64 16.93
CA GLU A 568 11.28 15.97 15.84
C GLU A 568 9.98 16.57 16.39
N ALA A 569 9.38 15.96 17.40
CA ALA A 569 8.16 16.44 18.03
C ALA A 569 8.31 17.86 18.60
N LYS A 570 9.47 18.19 19.20
CA LYS A 570 9.76 19.55 19.72
C LYS A 570 9.85 20.56 18.58
N MET A 571 10.51 20.21 17.47
CA MET A 571 10.62 21.08 16.30
C MET A 571 9.24 21.37 15.69
N VAL A 572 8.41 20.33 15.54
CA VAL A 572 7.04 20.46 15.06
C VAL A 572 6.18 21.27 16.04
N ALA A 573 6.27 21.00 17.34
CA ALA A 573 5.53 21.74 18.38
C ALA A 573 5.83 23.24 18.33
N LYS A 574 7.10 23.62 18.17
CA LYS A 574 7.51 25.01 18.01
C LYS A 574 6.85 25.64 16.79
N LYS A 575 6.90 24.98 15.64
CA LYS A 575 6.25 25.48 14.40
C LYS A 575 4.75 25.66 14.56
N ILE A 576 4.08 24.71 15.23
CA ILE A 576 2.65 24.83 15.53
C ILE A 576 2.38 26.07 16.38
N GLN A 577 3.14 26.28 17.46
CA GLN A 577 2.97 27.46 18.31
C GLN A 577 3.23 28.78 17.58
N ASP A 578 4.23 28.81 16.68
CA ASP A 578 4.53 29.99 15.86
C ASP A 578 3.37 30.30 14.88
N MET A 579 2.68 29.29 14.36
CA MET A 579 1.60 29.44 13.38
C MET A 579 0.24 29.80 14.03
N ILE A 580 -0.09 29.21 15.16
CA ILE A 580 -1.40 29.38 15.80
C ILE A 580 -1.60 30.85 16.20
N GLY A 581 -2.72 31.44 15.80
CA GLY A 581 -3.05 32.85 16.07
C GLY A 581 -2.33 33.86 15.17
N ASN A 582 -1.15 33.53 14.64
CA ASN A 582 -0.32 34.44 13.85
C ASN A 582 -0.50 34.25 12.33
N LEU A 583 -0.59 33.00 11.87
CA LEU A 583 -0.74 32.69 10.45
C LEU A 583 -2.16 33.01 9.98
N GLN A 584 -2.30 33.89 8.99
CA GLN A 584 -3.59 34.23 8.39
C GLN A 584 -3.91 33.28 7.23
N LEU A 585 -5.03 32.55 7.36
CA LEU A 585 -5.56 31.63 6.36
C LEU A 585 -6.71 32.26 5.60
N ASP A 586 -6.81 31.95 4.32
CA ASP A 586 -7.88 32.43 3.44
C ASP A 586 -9.06 31.42 3.46
N ASN A 587 -10.27 31.93 3.71
CA ASN A 587 -11.51 31.16 3.64
C ASN A 587 -12.02 31.09 2.18
N PHE A 588 -12.95 30.16 1.92
CA PHE A 588 -13.55 29.99 0.59
C PHE A 588 -14.33 31.21 0.08
N ASP A 589 -14.83 32.04 0.98
CA ASP A 589 -15.50 33.31 0.68
C ASP A 589 -14.52 34.49 0.50
N LYS A 590 -13.21 34.20 0.46
CA LYS A 590 -12.10 35.17 0.38
C LYS A 590 -11.92 36.04 1.62
N THR A 591 -12.60 35.74 2.73
CA THR A 591 -12.27 36.35 4.02
C THR A 591 -11.02 35.70 4.63
N THR A 592 -10.34 36.38 5.54
CA THR A 592 -9.18 35.82 6.23
C THR A 592 -9.50 35.54 7.69
N ARG A 593 -8.82 34.53 8.25
CA ARG A 593 -8.89 34.22 9.69
C ARG A 593 -7.56 33.68 10.20
N PRO A 594 -7.24 33.85 11.49
CA PRO A 594 -6.08 33.22 12.08
C PRO A 594 -6.19 31.68 12.06
N ALA A 595 -5.05 31.03 11.93
CA ALA A 595 -4.90 29.58 12.04
C ALA A 595 -5.21 29.11 13.47
N ASN A 596 -5.86 27.95 13.56
CA ASN A 596 -6.19 27.29 14.82
C ASN A 596 -5.75 25.80 14.76
N TYR A 597 -5.84 25.07 15.87
CA TYR A 597 -5.33 23.70 15.94
C TYR A 597 -6.01 22.72 14.97
N ARG A 598 -7.31 22.91 14.62
CA ARG A 598 -8.01 22.03 13.66
C ARG A 598 -7.55 22.23 12.21
N ASP A 599 -6.81 23.30 11.92
CA ASP A 599 -6.25 23.56 10.59
C ASP A 599 -4.92 22.83 10.37
N ILE A 600 -4.32 22.28 11.44
CA ILE A 600 -3.00 21.64 11.42
C ILE A 600 -3.17 20.13 11.47
N VAL A 601 -2.48 19.44 10.57
CA VAL A 601 -2.40 17.98 10.54
C VAL A 601 -0.94 17.57 10.51
N VAL A 602 -0.55 16.66 11.41
CA VAL A 602 0.76 16.02 11.43
C VAL A 602 0.61 14.61 10.89
N LEU A 603 1.22 14.32 9.73
CA LEU A 603 1.18 13.02 9.09
C LEU A 603 2.47 12.27 9.39
N MET A 604 2.36 11.00 9.80
CA MET A 604 3.51 10.14 10.05
C MET A 604 3.31 8.79 9.37
N ARG A 605 4.41 8.16 8.94
CA ARG A 605 4.34 6.87 8.25
C ARG A 605 3.95 5.71 9.16
N ASN A 606 4.35 5.74 10.42
CA ASN A 606 4.09 4.68 11.40
C ASN A 606 3.66 5.27 12.75
N THR A 607 3.00 4.44 13.56
CA THR A 607 2.44 4.83 14.87
C THR A 607 3.47 4.83 16.01
N ARG A 608 4.70 4.34 15.79
CA ARG A 608 5.71 4.16 16.86
C ARG A 608 6.07 5.50 17.51
N SER A 609 6.13 6.55 16.72
CA SER A 609 6.47 7.90 17.19
C SER A 609 5.28 8.64 17.83
N PHE A 610 4.06 8.10 17.78
CA PHE A 610 2.85 8.79 18.28
C PHE A 610 2.93 9.08 19.78
N ILE A 611 3.50 8.16 20.56
CA ILE A 611 3.63 8.32 22.02
C ILE A 611 4.58 9.47 22.35
N ALA A 612 5.72 9.58 21.63
CA ALA A 612 6.66 10.68 21.79
C ALA A 612 6.01 12.04 21.46
N PHE A 613 5.26 12.11 20.34
CA PHE A 613 4.52 13.31 19.96
C PHE A 613 3.43 13.66 20.98
N LYS A 614 2.63 12.69 21.45
CA LYS A 614 1.59 12.90 22.47
C LYS A 614 2.19 13.49 23.75
N LYS A 615 3.29 12.92 24.24
CA LYS A 615 4.00 13.41 25.43
C LYS A 615 4.46 14.85 25.27
N ILE A 616 5.09 15.18 24.14
CA ILE A 616 5.60 16.52 23.87
C ILE A 616 4.46 17.53 23.68
N PHE A 617 3.43 17.20 22.91
CA PHE A 617 2.28 18.08 22.70
C PHE A 617 1.52 18.36 24.00
N ASN A 618 1.33 17.35 24.86
CA ASN A 618 0.75 17.55 26.20
C ASN A 618 1.60 18.50 27.05
N ARG A 619 2.93 18.34 27.02
CA ARG A 619 3.86 19.22 27.75
C ARG A 619 3.80 20.68 27.28
N TYR A 620 3.57 20.91 25.99
CA TYR A 620 3.44 22.25 25.41
C TYR A 620 1.99 22.75 25.31
N HIS A 621 1.03 22.05 25.93
CA HIS A 621 -0.40 22.36 25.89
C HIS A 621 -0.98 22.49 24.46
N ILE A 622 -0.45 21.72 23.52
CA ILE A 622 -0.96 21.62 22.16
C ILE A 622 -2.12 20.63 22.16
N SER A 623 -3.33 21.12 21.90
CA SER A 623 -4.51 20.27 21.76
C SER A 623 -4.34 19.36 20.54
N SER A 624 -4.28 18.06 20.76
CA SER A 624 -4.08 17.07 19.71
C SER A 624 -5.01 15.88 19.87
N HIS A 625 -5.50 15.39 18.73
CA HIS A 625 -6.29 14.17 18.67
C HIS A 625 -5.46 13.10 17.96
N ILE A 626 -4.94 12.14 18.73
CA ILE A 626 -4.09 11.06 18.23
C ILE A 626 -4.87 9.75 18.32
N VAL A 627 -5.13 9.12 17.17
CA VAL A 627 -5.75 7.80 17.10
C VAL A 627 -4.67 6.75 17.24
N LEU A 628 -4.60 6.11 18.40
CA LEU A 628 -3.70 4.98 18.66
C LEU A 628 -4.41 3.67 18.26
N SER A 629 -3.81 2.90 17.35
CA SER A 629 -4.28 1.56 16.99
C SER A 629 -3.81 0.46 17.94
N GLN A 630 -2.86 0.77 18.82
CA GLN A 630 -2.23 -0.16 19.78
C GLN A 630 -2.01 0.55 21.11
N GLY A 631 -1.87 -0.23 22.19
CA GLY A 631 -1.57 0.30 23.53
C GLY A 631 -2.78 0.45 24.44
N PHE A 632 -4.02 0.29 23.95
CA PHE A 632 -5.22 0.33 24.81
C PHE A 632 -5.11 -0.63 26.01
N LEU A 633 -4.70 -1.88 25.78
CA LEU A 633 -4.50 -2.88 26.84
C LEU A 633 -3.26 -2.65 27.71
N GLN A 634 -2.42 -1.66 27.37
CA GLN A 634 -1.22 -1.30 28.12
C GLN A 634 -1.42 -0.06 28.99
N GLU A 635 -2.52 0.68 28.79
CA GLU A 635 -2.83 1.84 29.62
C GLU A 635 -3.05 1.37 31.08
N PRO A 636 -2.43 2.03 32.08
CA PRO A 636 -2.49 1.59 33.47
C PRO A 636 -3.91 1.36 33.99
N GLU A 637 -4.85 2.19 33.57
CA GLU A 637 -6.27 2.10 33.94
C GLU A 637 -6.91 0.82 33.37
N ILE A 638 -6.58 0.46 32.13
CA ILE A 638 -7.10 -0.75 31.48
C ILE A 638 -6.48 -2.00 32.07
N ILE A 639 -5.16 -2.00 32.33
CA ILE A 639 -4.48 -3.10 33.04
C ILE A 639 -5.15 -3.34 34.40
N SER A 640 -5.40 -2.26 35.14
CA SER A 640 -6.06 -2.32 36.45
C SER A 640 -7.46 -2.95 36.34
N MET A 641 -8.27 -2.54 35.35
CA MET A 641 -9.58 -3.15 35.09
C MET A 641 -9.48 -4.62 34.70
N ILE A 642 -8.51 -5.01 33.87
CA ILE A 642 -8.30 -6.41 33.49
C ILE A 642 -7.94 -7.26 34.71
N HIS A 643 -7.08 -6.76 35.60
CA HIS A 643 -6.74 -7.45 36.85
C HIS A 643 -7.95 -7.62 37.76
N VAL A 644 -8.83 -6.63 37.87
CA VAL A 644 -10.09 -6.77 38.61
C VAL A 644 -10.95 -7.90 38.03
N LEU A 645 -11.12 -7.94 36.70
CA LEU A 645 -11.89 -9.00 36.05
C LEU A 645 -11.25 -10.38 36.25
N LYS A 646 -9.91 -10.47 36.17
CA LYS A 646 -9.16 -11.70 36.42
C LYS A 646 -9.31 -12.17 37.86
N ALA A 647 -9.23 -11.26 38.83
CA ALA A 647 -9.41 -11.57 40.26
C ALA A 647 -10.81 -12.10 40.54
N PHE A 648 -11.85 -11.57 39.89
CA PHE A 648 -13.21 -12.10 40.01
C PHE A 648 -13.38 -13.47 39.31
N ASN A 649 -12.72 -13.68 38.18
CA ASN A 649 -12.78 -14.95 37.46
C ASN A 649 -12.00 -16.06 38.19
N ASN A 650 -10.84 -15.73 38.74
CA ASN A 650 -10.00 -16.62 39.53
C ASN A 650 -9.35 -15.83 40.68
N HIS A 651 -9.92 -15.95 41.88
CA HIS A 651 -9.43 -15.28 43.08
C HIS A 651 -8.07 -15.80 43.56
N LEU A 652 -7.60 -16.95 43.04
CA LEU A 652 -6.28 -17.52 43.35
C LEU A 652 -5.16 -16.98 42.45
N ASP A 653 -5.45 -16.07 41.51
CA ASP A 653 -4.42 -15.33 40.78
C ASP A 653 -3.87 -14.22 41.69
N ASP A 654 -2.76 -14.50 42.37
CA ASP A 654 -2.13 -13.60 43.35
C ASP A 654 -1.83 -12.21 42.77
N ILE A 655 -1.41 -12.12 41.51
CA ILE A 655 -1.09 -10.83 40.88
C ILE A 655 -2.36 -10.02 40.67
N ALA A 656 -3.38 -10.65 40.09
CA ALA A 656 -4.66 -10.01 39.82
C ALA A 656 -5.37 -9.60 41.12
N PHE A 657 -5.41 -10.50 42.11
CA PHE A 657 -6.07 -10.27 43.39
C PHE A 657 -5.35 -9.21 44.24
N THR A 658 -4.01 -9.22 44.25
CA THR A 658 -3.24 -8.14 44.91
C THR A 658 -3.48 -6.80 44.23
N SER A 659 -3.51 -6.76 42.90
CA SER A 659 -3.82 -5.54 42.13
C SER A 659 -5.24 -5.02 42.38
N LEU A 660 -6.21 -5.89 42.70
CA LEU A 660 -7.55 -5.50 43.12
C LEU A 660 -7.53 -4.84 44.51
N LEU A 661 -6.77 -5.39 45.46
CA LEU A 661 -6.67 -4.86 46.82
C LEU A 661 -5.95 -3.51 46.89
N THR A 662 -4.85 -3.35 46.14
CA THR A 662 -4.05 -2.13 46.12
C THR A 662 -4.57 -1.06 45.15
N GLY A 663 -5.43 -1.44 44.20
CA GLY A 663 -6.02 -0.49 43.27
C GLY A 663 -6.89 0.54 43.98
N ASN A 664 -6.92 1.77 43.47
CA ASN A 664 -7.67 2.88 44.06
C ASN A 664 -9.16 2.81 43.67
N TYR A 665 -9.88 1.85 44.24
CA TYR A 665 -11.31 1.63 44.01
C TYR A 665 -12.15 2.09 45.20
N LEU A 666 -13.46 2.21 45.03
CA LEU A 666 -14.36 2.59 46.14
C LEU A 666 -14.32 1.57 47.30
N ILE A 667 -14.04 0.30 46.99
CA ILE A 667 -14.10 -0.84 47.92
C ILE A 667 -12.72 -1.33 48.38
N SER A 668 -11.64 -0.83 47.78
CA SER A 668 -10.28 -1.26 48.08
C SER A 668 -9.29 -0.12 47.84
N ASN A 669 -8.32 0.02 48.74
CA ASN A 669 -7.17 0.93 48.62
C ASN A 669 -6.15 0.54 49.71
N PHE A 670 -5.72 -0.73 49.69
CA PHE A 670 -4.83 -1.30 50.68
C PHE A 670 -3.41 -0.81 50.42
N ASP A 671 -2.74 -0.26 51.44
CA ASP A 671 -1.35 0.13 51.32
C ASP A 671 -0.40 -1.08 51.38
N GLU A 672 0.86 -0.87 50.99
CA GLU A 672 1.87 -1.93 50.93
C GLU A 672 2.10 -2.57 52.31
N ASN A 673 1.98 -1.79 53.40
CA ASN A 673 2.14 -2.30 54.76
C ASN A 673 1.01 -3.25 55.15
N LEU A 674 -0.23 -2.93 54.79
CA LEU A 674 -1.38 -3.78 55.06
C LEU A 674 -1.33 -5.07 54.24
N ILE A 675 -0.92 -4.98 52.97
CA ILE A 675 -0.69 -6.16 52.12
C ILE A 675 0.37 -7.07 52.73
N ALA A 676 1.50 -6.52 53.19
CA ALA A 676 2.56 -7.30 53.84
C ALA A 676 2.10 -7.94 55.16
N LYS A 677 1.22 -7.28 55.92
CA LYS A 677 0.60 -7.87 57.12
C LYS A 677 -0.36 -9.02 56.80
N ILE A 678 -1.03 -8.97 55.65
CA ILE A 678 -1.94 -10.02 55.21
C ILE A 678 -1.17 -11.22 54.68
N LYS A 679 -0.17 -11.00 53.81
CA LYS A 679 0.64 -12.05 53.17
C LYS A 679 1.70 -12.60 54.14
N THR A 680 1.28 -13.43 55.09
CA THR A 680 2.15 -14.02 56.11
C THR A 680 2.71 -15.38 55.70
N ASP A 681 2.00 -16.13 54.85
CA ASP A 681 2.44 -17.41 54.30
C ASP A 681 2.64 -17.31 52.78
N GLU A 682 3.89 -17.44 52.34
CA GLU A 682 4.27 -17.40 50.92
C GLU A 682 3.73 -18.59 50.13
N SER A 683 3.41 -19.71 50.79
CA SER A 683 2.89 -20.92 50.14
C SER A 683 1.40 -20.87 49.83
N LEU A 684 0.65 -19.97 50.49
CA LEU A 684 -0.78 -19.77 50.30
C LEU A 684 -1.06 -18.61 49.33
N SER A 685 -2.21 -18.62 48.65
CA SER A 685 -2.61 -17.50 47.79
C SER A 685 -2.85 -16.22 48.60
N MET A 686 -2.83 -15.05 47.96
CA MET A 686 -3.16 -13.77 48.59
C MET A 686 -4.61 -13.76 49.12
N TYR A 687 -5.52 -14.44 48.42
CA TYR A 687 -6.89 -14.62 48.87
C TYR A 687 -6.97 -15.43 50.17
N ASP A 688 -6.30 -16.58 50.23
CA ASP A 688 -6.32 -17.43 51.42
C ASP A 688 -5.66 -16.73 52.62
N ASN A 689 -4.56 -16.02 52.38
CA ASN A 689 -3.93 -15.17 53.38
C ASN A 689 -4.89 -14.09 53.91
N LEU A 690 -5.67 -13.44 53.03
CA LEU A 690 -6.68 -12.46 53.43
C LEU A 690 -7.81 -13.09 54.26
N ILE A 691 -8.30 -14.27 53.87
CA ILE A 691 -9.34 -14.98 54.63
C ILE A 691 -8.83 -15.38 56.01
N ASN A 692 -7.62 -15.94 56.10
CA ASN A 692 -6.98 -16.27 57.37
C ASN A 692 -6.83 -15.03 58.26
N TYR A 693 -6.32 -13.93 57.69
CA TYR A 693 -6.20 -12.66 58.40
C TYR A 693 -7.57 -12.15 58.91
N ILE A 694 -8.64 -12.24 58.11
CA ILE A 694 -9.99 -11.84 58.53
C ILE A 694 -10.51 -12.74 59.66
N ASN A 695 -10.28 -14.06 59.58
CA ASN A 695 -10.71 -15.01 60.60
C ASN A 695 -9.98 -14.76 61.93
N GLU A 696 -8.66 -14.57 61.89
CA GLU A 696 -7.86 -14.20 63.06
C GLU A 696 -8.30 -12.86 63.67
N GLN A 697 -8.71 -11.90 62.85
CA GLN A 697 -9.24 -10.62 63.35
C GLN A 697 -10.64 -10.78 63.95
N LYS A 698 -11.52 -11.62 63.39
CA LYS A 698 -12.85 -11.89 63.97
C LYS A 698 -12.79 -12.59 65.31
N ASP A 699 -11.90 -13.56 65.48
CA ASP A 699 -11.69 -14.26 66.75
C ASP A 699 -11.20 -13.31 67.86
N ASN A 700 -10.57 -12.18 67.50
CA ASN A 700 -10.15 -11.14 68.44
C ASN A 700 -11.27 -10.16 68.86
N TYR A 701 -12.46 -10.20 68.23
CA TYR A 701 -13.60 -9.34 68.57
C TYR A 701 -14.80 -10.07 69.20
N GLU A 702 -14.79 -11.42 69.30
CA GLU A 702 -15.80 -12.22 70.01
C GLU A 702 -15.41 -12.56 71.48
N ILE A 703 -14.58 -11.73 72.13
CA ILE A 703 -14.24 -11.84 73.57
C ILE A 703 -14.90 -10.73 74.38
#